data_AF-A0A4R8QXA8-F1
#
_entry.id   AF-A0A4R8QXA8-F1
#
_cell.length_a   1.000
_cell.length_b   1.000
_cell.length_c   1.000
_cell.angle_alpha   90.00
_cell.angle_beta   90.00
_cell.angle_gamma   90.00
#
_symmetry.space_group_name_H-M   'P 1'
#
loop_
_entity.id
_entity.type
_entity.pdbx_description
1 polymer ?
#
loop_
_entity_poly.entity_id
_entity_poly.type
_entity_poly.pdbx_seq_one_letter_code
_entity_poly.pdbx_strand_id
1 'polypeptide(L)'
;MGLDYLIDDHRMLNRLQKVCPELVVHPSHYEDKRIRRLPDISPVLDLHIDSHLPEGLPGDFAVPTAPGQWPPALDKWIESHTEGQPPSAESPVIFGLRAIMFAWPVAYDPPSAVRHYSELVRPRGNVKLLAAAALLQMRDRFGTHVEFRTRNEARVHDKAFLGLHLRVEKDANDYHWLSYEDQIRYLTQRLQGRKGNDTHPRDPDLPDTDRAVIYVASGDKPGIAKLAEDVAPITVVTKNDPLPEDTLDGQMLRNMTWDQQALVDMLILEHSGYFIGVRDSTFSWHLALRRAAAVNWVVGDYPKDCWLDDKKTRRKSLVEPFSRIPYAGKMRISSVFSALASVALVAANPVPRQTSSFVGYLISTFSDPNPKVQFHLSNGNSASSFKFLNKGQPVLTSTVGTRAVRDVYLTTNSARTEWYIIATDLDINAAGFNWDKATRTGSRGIVVWKSTNLVDWSAPSLRIVEADTAGMVWAPSAVWDDAKAHWYVFWASRHYRSTDTAHTGTATLDRIRYTATKDFVTFSPARDYVALADTPLIDQEFQYLGSPGAYARFLKNETTNQVYQEVTANGVFGTWRRIPGYVRNESPREGPASFADNKTPGLYHLLLDDYTQYVPFQTSNIQSPSWQASSTSGFPAGLKHGSVTPLTQKEWDALNSRFPA
;
A
#
# COMPACT_ATOMS: atom_id res chain seq x y z
N MET A 1 -3.35 5.65 -11.89
CA MET A 1 -3.21 4.79 -10.69
C MET A 1 -1.78 4.29 -10.69
N GLY A 2 -1.07 4.30 -9.57
CA GLY A 2 0.29 3.76 -9.52
C GLY A 2 0.30 2.23 -9.50
N LEU A 3 1.47 1.63 -9.67
CA LEU A 3 1.63 0.17 -9.58
C LEU A 3 1.58 -0.33 -8.13
N ASP A 4 1.77 0.55 -7.14
CA ASP A 4 1.68 0.31 -5.68
C ASP A 4 0.36 -0.37 -5.24
N TYR A 5 -0.69 -0.22 -6.03
CA TYR A 5 -1.96 -0.93 -5.89
C TYR A 5 -1.85 -2.45 -6.11
N LEU A 6 -0.92 -2.93 -6.95
CA LEU A 6 -0.64 -4.35 -7.22
C LEU A 6 0.67 -4.84 -6.60
N ILE A 7 1.68 -3.97 -6.48
CA ILE A 7 3.09 -4.34 -6.25
C ILE A 7 3.63 -3.83 -4.91
N ASP A 8 4.66 -4.51 -4.41
CA ASP A 8 5.48 -4.13 -3.26
C ASP A 8 6.46 -3.01 -3.67
N ASP A 9 5.93 -1.80 -3.85
CA ASP A 9 6.61 -0.63 -4.40
C ASP A 9 7.81 -0.19 -3.55
N HIS A 10 7.65 -0.08 -2.23
CA HIS A 10 8.73 0.22 -1.30
C HIS A 10 9.90 -0.78 -1.45
N ARG A 11 9.62 -2.08 -1.59
CA ARG A 11 10.66 -3.08 -1.84
C ARG A 11 11.28 -2.94 -3.23
N MET A 12 10.48 -2.65 -4.26
CA MET A 12 10.98 -2.41 -5.62
C MET A 12 11.96 -1.24 -5.61
N LEU A 13 11.53 -0.07 -5.11
CA LEU A 13 12.33 1.16 -5.02
C LEU A 13 13.63 0.93 -4.23
N ASN A 14 13.57 0.33 -3.04
CA ASN A 14 14.77 0.00 -2.26
C ASN A 14 15.73 -0.96 -2.97
N ARG A 15 15.20 -1.89 -3.80
CA ARG A 15 16.05 -2.78 -4.61
C ARG A 15 16.66 -2.07 -5.80
N LEU A 16 15.90 -1.22 -6.49
CA LEU A 16 16.41 -0.40 -7.59
C LEU A 16 17.53 0.53 -7.09
N GLN A 17 17.30 1.29 -6.02
CA GLN A 17 18.33 2.15 -5.40
C GLN A 17 19.60 1.38 -4.98
N LYS A 18 19.46 0.13 -4.54
CA LYS A 18 20.61 -0.70 -4.09
C LYS A 18 21.38 -1.36 -5.25
N VAL A 19 20.69 -1.77 -6.32
CA VAL A 19 21.27 -2.60 -7.39
C VAL A 19 21.59 -1.77 -8.63
N CYS A 20 20.79 -0.73 -8.89
CA CYS A 20 20.91 0.21 -10.00
C CYS A 20 20.81 1.65 -9.44
N PRO A 21 21.78 2.14 -8.65
CA PRO A 21 21.71 3.44 -7.99
C PRO A 21 21.58 4.63 -8.95
N GLU A 22 21.98 4.45 -10.20
CA GLU A 22 21.84 5.41 -11.30
C GLU A 22 20.38 5.52 -11.80
N LEU A 23 19.56 4.47 -11.61
CA LEU A 23 18.14 4.45 -11.97
C LEU A 23 17.29 5.01 -10.82
N VAL A 24 17.31 6.33 -10.68
CA VAL A 24 16.53 7.03 -9.65
C VAL A 24 15.07 7.16 -10.09
N VAL A 25 14.16 6.55 -9.31
CA VAL A 25 12.71 6.69 -9.53
C VAL A 25 12.22 7.94 -8.80
N HIS A 26 11.63 8.86 -9.55
CA HIS A 26 11.07 10.11 -9.03
C HIS A 26 9.52 10.07 -9.07
N PRO A 27 8.82 10.84 -8.22
CA PRO A 27 7.36 10.94 -8.27
C PRO A 27 6.89 11.63 -9.55
N SER A 28 5.61 11.44 -9.91
CA SER A 28 5.01 12.01 -11.14
C SER A 28 4.98 13.55 -11.21
N HIS A 29 5.30 14.23 -10.11
CA HIS A 29 5.42 15.69 -9.99
C HIS A 29 6.88 16.13 -9.80
N TYR A 30 7.84 15.35 -10.30
CA TYR A 30 9.26 15.67 -10.25
C TYR A 30 9.57 16.96 -11.02
N GLU A 31 10.13 17.93 -10.33
CA GLU A 31 10.66 19.17 -10.91
C GLU A 31 12.16 19.26 -10.66
N ASP A 32 12.92 19.42 -11.73
CA ASP A 32 14.36 19.70 -11.69
C ASP A 32 14.65 20.86 -12.64
N LYS A 33 15.29 21.91 -12.12
CA LYS A 33 15.59 23.14 -12.87
C LYS A 33 16.59 22.92 -14.00
N ARG A 34 17.29 21.79 -14.01
CA ARG A 34 18.19 21.37 -15.09
C ARG A 34 17.46 20.78 -16.29
N ILE A 35 16.19 20.36 -16.14
CA ILE A 35 15.41 19.75 -17.23
C ILE A 35 15.36 20.72 -18.41
N ARG A 36 15.89 20.26 -19.55
CA ARG A 36 15.96 21.06 -20.77
C ARG A 36 14.55 21.34 -21.30
N ARG A 37 14.28 22.61 -21.59
CA ARG A 37 13.09 23.01 -22.36
C ARG A 37 13.50 23.10 -23.83
N LEU A 38 12.95 22.21 -24.64
CA LEU A 38 13.16 22.19 -26.09
C LEU A 38 12.15 23.12 -26.80
N PRO A 39 12.39 23.52 -28.06
CA PRO A 39 11.63 24.59 -28.70
C PRO A 39 10.12 24.31 -28.87
N ASP A 40 9.74 23.04 -29.04
CA ASP A 40 8.36 22.63 -29.29
C ASP A 40 7.68 22.00 -28.06
N ILE A 41 6.92 22.84 -27.34
CA ILE A 41 5.76 22.54 -26.48
C ILE A 41 5.71 21.17 -25.74
N SER A 42 6.65 20.89 -24.83
CA SER A 42 6.45 20.07 -23.62
C SER A 42 7.78 19.97 -22.82
N PRO A 43 7.78 19.88 -21.47
CA PRO A 43 8.97 19.45 -20.72
C PRO A 43 9.25 17.94 -20.84
N VAL A 44 8.43 17.22 -21.61
CA VAL A 44 8.46 15.77 -21.83
C VAL A 44 8.47 15.47 -23.34
N LEU A 45 9.49 14.77 -23.82
CA LEU A 45 9.51 14.21 -25.17
C LEU A 45 8.76 12.88 -25.20
N ASP A 46 7.61 12.81 -25.88
CA ASP A 46 6.87 11.55 -26.04
C ASP A 46 7.69 10.56 -26.90
N LEU A 47 8.15 9.47 -26.29
CA LEU A 47 8.90 8.42 -26.96
C LEU A 47 7.95 7.34 -27.50
N HIS A 48 7.86 7.28 -28.83
CA HIS A 48 7.07 6.31 -29.58
C HIS A 48 7.91 5.06 -29.90
N ILE A 49 8.02 4.16 -28.92
CA ILE A 49 8.83 2.92 -28.96
C ILE A 49 8.54 2.06 -30.21
N ASP A 50 7.29 2.09 -30.69
CA ASP A 50 6.76 1.40 -31.87
C ASP A 50 7.19 2.05 -33.20
N SER A 51 7.38 3.38 -33.23
CA SER A 51 7.67 4.15 -34.46
C SER A 51 9.11 4.00 -34.99
N HIS A 52 9.98 3.28 -34.29
CA HIS A 52 11.41 3.11 -34.62
C HIS A 52 11.75 1.71 -35.14
N LEU A 53 10.74 0.92 -35.50
CA LEU A 53 10.89 -0.43 -36.02
C LEU A 53 10.74 -0.45 -37.54
N PRO A 54 11.77 -0.81 -38.32
CA PRO A 54 11.70 -0.80 -39.79
C PRO A 54 10.63 -1.74 -40.37
N GLU A 55 10.37 -2.87 -39.70
CA GLU A 55 9.35 -3.84 -40.08
C GLU A 55 8.68 -4.43 -38.81
N GLY A 56 7.42 -4.05 -38.56
CA GLY A 56 6.55 -4.60 -37.52
C GLY A 56 5.15 -4.82 -38.06
N LEU A 57 4.38 -5.73 -37.46
CA LEU A 57 3.00 -6.01 -37.89
C LEU A 57 2.12 -4.76 -37.72
N PRO A 58 1.27 -4.41 -38.72
CA PRO A 58 0.35 -3.29 -38.59
C PRO A 58 -0.81 -3.65 -37.65
N GLY A 59 -0.94 -2.92 -36.55
CA GLY A 59 -1.97 -3.11 -35.53
C GLY A 59 -1.41 -2.88 -34.13
N ASP A 60 -2.27 -2.90 -33.11
CA ASP A 60 -1.95 -2.47 -31.73
C ASP A 60 -0.87 -3.31 -30.98
N PHE A 61 -0.29 -4.32 -31.63
CA PHE A 61 0.70 -5.26 -31.08
C PHE A 61 2.05 -5.13 -31.81
N ALA A 62 2.84 -4.11 -31.45
CA ALA A 62 4.18 -3.94 -32.00
C ALA A 62 5.16 -5.02 -31.46
N VAL A 63 5.61 -5.90 -32.36
CA VAL A 63 6.70 -6.88 -32.12
C VAL A 63 7.89 -6.51 -32.99
N PRO A 64 9.08 -6.21 -32.44
CA PRO A 64 10.27 -5.95 -33.23
C PRO A 64 10.80 -7.26 -33.84
N THR A 65 10.88 -7.29 -35.18
CA THR A 65 11.48 -8.40 -35.94
C THR A 65 13.02 -8.43 -35.84
N ALA A 66 13.63 -7.25 -35.66
CA ALA A 66 15.07 -7.07 -35.50
C ALA A 66 15.39 -6.17 -34.28
N PRO A 67 15.14 -6.64 -33.03
CA PRO A 67 15.28 -5.83 -31.81
C PRO A 67 16.68 -5.25 -31.60
N GLY A 68 17.74 -5.88 -32.11
CA GLY A 68 19.11 -5.34 -32.07
C GLY A 68 19.30 -4.05 -32.89
N GLN A 69 18.35 -3.68 -33.76
CA GLN A 69 18.34 -2.39 -34.47
C GLN A 69 17.69 -1.27 -33.63
N TRP A 70 16.96 -1.61 -32.56
CA TRP A 70 16.23 -0.64 -31.76
C TRP A 70 17.14 0.30 -30.94
N PRO A 71 18.22 -0.15 -30.26
CA PRO A 71 19.09 0.78 -29.54
C PRO A 71 19.76 1.83 -30.44
N PRO A 72 20.40 1.48 -31.58
CA PRO A 72 20.96 2.51 -32.48
C PRO A 72 19.91 3.43 -33.12
N ALA A 73 18.68 2.94 -33.31
CA ALA A 73 17.57 3.78 -33.78
C ALA A 73 17.08 4.75 -32.69
N LEU A 74 17.03 4.30 -31.43
CA LEU A 74 16.72 5.15 -30.27
C LEU A 74 17.81 6.20 -30.06
N ASP A 75 19.10 5.83 -30.10
CA ASP A 75 20.21 6.78 -29.94
C ASP A 75 20.12 7.90 -30.99
N LYS A 76 19.92 7.54 -32.26
CA LYS A 76 19.74 8.49 -33.36
C LYS A 76 18.47 9.35 -33.22
N TRP A 77 17.39 8.79 -32.66
CA TRP A 77 16.16 9.54 -32.37
C TRP A 77 16.37 10.53 -31.23
N ILE A 78 17.07 10.14 -30.17
CA ILE A 78 17.44 11.02 -29.05
C ILE A 78 18.30 12.16 -29.60
N GLU A 79 19.36 11.88 -30.36
CA GLU A 79 20.21 12.90 -30.99
C GLU A 79 19.40 13.90 -31.83
N SER A 80 18.47 13.42 -32.67
CA SER A 80 17.67 14.32 -33.52
C SER A 80 16.64 15.14 -32.74
N HIS A 81 16.11 14.63 -31.64
CA HIS A 81 15.11 15.33 -30.80
C HIS A 81 15.74 16.13 -29.65
N THR A 82 17.07 16.07 -29.46
CA THR A 82 17.80 16.91 -28.51
C THR A 82 18.82 17.85 -29.19
N GLU A 83 18.60 18.19 -30.47
CA GLU A 83 19.41 19.15 -31.26
C GLU A 83 20.90 18.76 -31.35
N GLY A 84 21.21 17.47 -31.37
CA GLY A 84 22.59 16.96 -31.36
C GLY A 84 23.32 17.09 -30.01
N GLN A 85 22.61 17.48 -28.94
CA GLN A 85 23.13 17.51 -27.57
C GLN A 85 22.41 16.44 -26.73
N PRO A 86 22.96 15.22 -26.57
CA PRO A 86 22.29 14.13 -25.87
C PRO A 86 22.05 14.45 -24.37
N PRO A 87 21.08 13.78 -23.71
CA PRO A 87 20.77 14.00 -22.29
C PRO A 87 21.99 13.79 -21.38
N SER A 88 22.15 14.65 -20.37
CA SER A 88 23.26 14.61 -19.41
C SER A 88 22.78 14.88 -17.98
N ALA A 89 23.67 14.73 -16.99
CA ALA A 89 23.34 15.05 -15.59
C ALA A 89 23.14 16.56 -15.38
N GLU A 90 23.76 17.39 -16.21
CA GLU A 90 23.68 18.85 -16.22
C GLU A 90 22.47 19.34 -17.03
N SER A 91 22.00 18.55 -18.01
CA SER A 91 20.83 18.84 -18.85
C SER A 91 20.00 17.58 -19.11
N PRO A 92 19.24 17.10 -18.10
CA PRO A 92 18.36 15.95 -18.25
C PRO A 92 17.15 16.27 -19.14
N VAL A 93 16.58 15.22 -19.72
CA VAL A 93 15.38 15.25 -20.56
C VAL A 93 14.40 14.20 -20.01
N ILE A 94 13.12 14.54 -19.90
CA ILE A 94 12.08 13.57 -19.52
C ILE A 94 11.51 12.96 -20.81
N PHE A 95 11.47 11.62 -20.88
CA PHE A 95 10.80 10.89 -21.95
C PHE A 95 9.43 10.38 -21.48
N GLY A 96 8.40 10.72 -22.23
CA GLY A 96 7.02 10.30 -21.99
C GLY A 96 6.78 8.93 -22.61
N LEU A 97 6.42 7.94 -21.78
CA LEU A 97 6.05 6.61 -22.26
C LEU A 97 4.53 6.48 -22.28
N ARG A 98 3.97 6.26 -23.46
CA ARG A 98 2.54 5.94 -23.61
C ARG A 98 2.28 4.47 -23.30
N ALA A 99 1.06 4.16 -22.88
CA ALA A 99 0.63 2.77 -22.74
C ALA A 99 0.56 2.11 -24.13
N ILE A 100 1.40 1.10 -24.34
CA ILE A 100 1.52 0.35 -25.59
C ILE A 100 1.46 -1.15 -25.30
N MET A 101 0.80 -1.93 -26.16
CA MET A 101 0.88 -3.40 -26.11
C MET A 101 2.11 -3.88 -26.89
N PHE A 102 3.28 -3.46 -26.42
CA PHE A 102 4.58 -3.85 -26.96
C PHE A 102 4.97 -5.26 -26.49
N ALA A 103 5.43 -6.10 -27.42
CA ALA A 103 5.85 -7.46 -27.13
C ALA A 103 7.29 -7.70 -27.60
N TRP A 104 8.20 -7.83 -26.64
CA TRP A 104 9.63 -8.03 -26.88
C TRP A 104 9.94 -9.53 -27.12
N PRO A 105 10.73 -9.89 -28.15
CA PRO A 105 11.18 -11.25 -28.37
C PRO A 105 12.27 -11.63 -27.35
N VAL A 106 11.87 -12.28 -26.26
CA VAL A 106 12.75 -12.72 -25.15
C VAL A 106 13.95 -13.59 -25.56
N ALA A 107 13.98 -14.11 -26.79
CA ALA A 107 15.12 -14.82 -27.36
C ALA A 107 16.39 -13.95 -27.52
N TYR A 108 16.26 -12.62 -27.42
CA TYR A 108 17.37 -11.67 -27.47
C TYR A 108 17.87 -11.23 -26.08
N ASP A 109 17.18 -11.64 -25.01
CA ASP A 109 17.59 -11.33 -23.64
C ASP A 109 18.46 -12.46 -23.05
N PRO A 110 19.38 -12.16 -22.11
CA PRO A 110 20.13 -13.19 -21.40
C PRO A 110 19.22 -14.22 -20.72
N PRO A 111 19.53 -15.54 -20.73
CA PRO A 111 18.68 -16.56 -20.11
C PRO A 111 18.34 -16.31 -18.63
N SER A 112 19.21 -15.60 -17.89
CA SER A 112 18.94 -15.13 -16.54
C SER A 112 17.86 -14.05 -16.47
N ALA A 113 17.85 -13.09 -17.41
CA ALA A 113 16.83 -12.06 -17.50
C ALA A 113 15.46 -12.69 -17.83
N VAL A 114 15.39 -13.56 -18.84
CA VAL A 114 14.16 -14.28 -19.21
C VAL A 114 13.61 -15.09 -18.04
N ARG A 115 14.48 -15.82 -17.32
CA ARG A 115 14.10 -16.65 -16.16
C ARG A 115 13.51 -15.81 -15.02
N HIS A 116 14.08 -14.64 -14.73
CA HIS A 116 13.66 -13.81 -13.59
C HIS A 116 12.70 -12.66 -13.97
N TYR A 117 12.36 -12.49 -15.25
CA TYR A 117 11.47 -11.42 -15.73
C TYR A 117 10.13 -11.40 -14.98
N SER A 118 9.54 -12.59 -14.81
CA SER A 118 8.28 -12.76 -14.09
C SER A 118 8.37 -12.57 -12.56
N GLU A 119 9.59 -12.44 -12.00
CA GLU A 119 9.84 -12.15 -10.58
C GLU A 119 10.20 -10.68 -10.31
N LEU A 120 10.42 -9.86 -11.34
CA LEU A 120 10.75 -8.44 -11.23
C LEU A 120 9.71 -7.69 -10.40
N VAL A 121 8.44 -7.98 -10.67
CA VAL A 121 7.29 -7.48 -9.93
C VAL A 121 6.93 -8.45 -8.81
N ARG A 122 6.95 -7.97 -7.56
CA ARG A 122 6.48 -8.73 -6.41
C ARG A 122 5.12 -8.21 -5.94
N PRO A 123 4.09 -9.07 -5.78
CA PRO A 123 2.81 -8.67 -5.20
C PRO A 123 2.93 -8.04 -3.81
N ARG A 124 1.94 -7.26 -3.38
CA ARG A 124 1.90 -6.63 -2.05
C ARG A 124 1.95 -7.63 -0.89
N GLY A 125 2.33 -7.16 0.31
CA GLY A 125 2.47 -8.01 1.51
C GLY A 125 1.17 -8.72 1.92
N ASN A 126 0.04 -8.02 1.87
CA ASN A 126 -1.29 -8.58 2.16
C ASN A 126 -1.70 -9.70 1.18
N VAL A 127 -1.42 -9.54 -0.13
CA VAL A 127 -1.66 -10.58 -1.15
C VAL A 127 -0.88 -11.86 -0.84
N LYS A 128 0.40 -11.73 -0.46
CA LYS A 128 1.24 -12.87 -0.03
C LYS A 128 0.70 -13.55 1.23
N LEU A 129 0.21 -12.77 2.20
CA LEU A 129 -0.37 -13.29 3.45
C LEU A 129 -1.64 -14.11 3.19
N LEU A 130 -2.56 -13.61 2.34
CA LEU A 130 -3.76 -14.34 1.97
C LEU A 130 -3.45 -15.62 1.18
N ALA A 131 -2.50 -15.57 0.23
CA ALA A 131 -2.07 -16.78 -0.48
C ALA A 131 -1.47 -17.83 0.47
N ALA A 132 -0.64 -17.40 1.44
CA ALA A 132 -0.08 -18.29 2.45
C ALA A 132 -1.16 -18.88 3.39
N ALA A 133 -2.14 -18.07 3.81
CA ALA A 133 -3.29 -18.52 4.59
C ALA A 133 -4.15 -19.53 3.80
N ALA A 134 -4.40 -19.27 2.52
CA ALA A 134 -5.12 -20.18 1.64
C ALA A 134 -4.37 -21.51 1.47
N LEU A 135 -3.05 -21.48 1.21
CA LEU A 135 -2.23 -22.69 1.10
C LEU A 135 -2.19 -23.50 2.40
N LEU A 136 -2.14 -22.83 3.56
CA LEU A 136 -2.23 -23.48 4.87
C LEU A 136 -3.58 -24.21 5.03
N GLN A 137 -4.68 -23.56 4.68
CA GLN A 137 -6.03 -24.14 4.73
C GLN A 137 -6.24 -25.23 3.64
N MET A 138 -5.60 -25.11 2.47
CA MET A 138 -5.56 -26.15 1.43
C MET A 138 -4.90 -27.44 1.93
N ARG A 139 -3.83 -27.32 2.72
CA ARG A 139 -3.19 -28.44 3.40
C ARG A 139 -4.08 -29.02 4.51
N ASP A 140 -4.58 -28.16 5.39
CA ASP A 140 -5.21 -28.58 6.64
C ASP A 140 -6.65 -29.11 6.45
N ARG A 141 -7.42 -28.55 5.52
CA ARG A 141 -8.83 -28.95 5.28
C ARG A 141 -8.98 -29.96 4.15
N PHE A 142 -8.14 -29.90 3.13
CA PHE A 142 -8.25 -30.74 1.93
C PHE A 142 -7.10 -31.76 1.78
N GLY A 143 -6.17 -31.80 2.75
CA GLY A 143 -5.09 -32.79 2.80
C GLY A 143 -4.05 -32.66 1.68
N THR A 144 -4.01 -31.52 0.99
CA THR A 144 -3.18 -31.32 -0.19
C THR A 144 -1.72 -31.05 0.18
N HIS A 145 -0.80 -31.46 -0.69
CA HIS A 145 0.59 -31.02 -0.63
C HIS A 145 0.70 -29.66 -1.32
N VAL A 146 1.27 -28.68 -0.60
CA VAL A 146 1.27 -27.25 -0.94
C VAL A 146 2.68 -26.64 -0.93
N GLU A 147 3.73 -27.45 -0.88
CA GLU A 147 5.10 -26.95 -0.98
C GLU A 147 5.48 -26.77 -2.45
N PHE A 148 6.47 -25.91 -2.73
CA PHE A 148 6.98 -25.77 -4.09
C PHE A 148 7.64 -27.05 -4.54
N ARG A 149 7.28 -27.56 -5.74
CA ARG A 149 8.09 -28.56 -6.42
C ARG A 149 9.51 -28.00 -6.56
N THR A 150 10.51 -28.81 -6.23
CA THR A 150 11.93 -28.46 -6.40
C THR A 150 12.55 -29.27 -7.53
N ARG A 151 13.67 -28.77 -8.08
CA ARG A 151 14.44 -29.47 -9.13
C ARG A 151 14.95 -30.86 -8.74
N ASN A 152 14.96 -31.18 -7.44
CA ASN A 152 15.46 -32.43 -6.90
C ASN A 152 14.38 -33.54 -6.90
N GLU A 153 13.13 -33.21 -7.20
CA GLU A 153 11.99 -34.14 -7.14
C GLU A 153 11.71 -34.76 -8.52
N ALA A 154 11.96 -36.07 -8.61
CA ALA A 154 11.84 -36.85 -9.84
C ALA A 154 10.42 -36.87 -10.45
N ARG A 155 9.38 -36.59 -9.66
CA ARG A 155 7.98 -36.47 -10.10
C ARG A 155 7.18 -35.60 -9.13
N VAL A 156 5.99 -35.18 -9.55
CA VAL A 156 5.01 -34.51 -8.66
C VAL A 156 4.56 -35.44 -7.53
N HIS A 157 4.41 -34.86 -6.33
CA HIS A 157 3.92 -35.54 -5.14
C HIS A 157 2.45 -35.97 -5.31
N ASP A 158 2.09 -37.20 -4.92
CA ASP A 158 0.77 -37.77 -5.23
C ASP A 158 -0.41 -36.97 -4.64
N LYS A 159 -0.23 -36.32 -3.49
CA LYS A 159 -1.24 -35.42 -2.89
C LYS A 159 -1.21 -33.97 -3.36
N ALA A 160 -0.36 -33.61 -4.33
CA ALA A 160 -0.31 -32.22 -4.80
C ALA A 160 -1.60 -31.87 -5.54
N PHE A 161 -2.11 -30.66 -5.32
CA PHE A 161 -3.35 -30.21 -5.97
C PHE A 161 -3.12 -29.87 -7.45
N LEU A 162 -4.16 -30.05 -8.25
CA LEU A 162 -4.21 -29.63 -9.64
C LEU A 162 -4.59 -28.15 -9.68
N GLY A 163 -3.80 -27.32 -10.35
CA GLY A 163 -4.13 -25.93 -10.61
C GLY A 163 -4.81 -25.77 -11.96
N LEU A 164 -5.93 -25.07 -12.01
CA LEU A 164 -6.66 -24.75 -13.23
C LEU A 164 -6.90 -23.24 -13.33
N HIS A 165 -6.64 -22.66 -14.49
CA HIS A 165 -7.17 -21.35 -14.87
C HIS A 165 -8.28 -21.57 -15.90
N LEU A 166 -9.53 -21.48 -15.45
CA LEU A 166 -10.73 -21.62 -16.29
C LEU A 166 -11.11 -20.24 -16.81
N ARG A 167 -10.85 -19.98 -18.08
CA ARG A 167 -11.02 -18.66 -18.70
C ARG A 167 -12.24 -18.67 -19.61
N VAL A 168 -13.40 -18.36 -19.03
CA VAL A 168 -14.73 -18.44 -19.69
C VAL A 168 -15.63 -17.24 -19.39
N GLU A 169 -15.07 -16.19 -18.80
CA GLU A 169 -15.75 -14.92 -18.55
C GLU A 169 -16.15 -14.24 -19.87
N LYS A 170 -17.10 -13.30 -19.79
CA LYS A 170 -17.73 -12.66 -20.96
C LYS A 170 -16.74 -12.16 -22.01
N ASP A 171 -15.67 -11.49 -21.60
CA ASP A 171 -14.70 -10.89 -22.51
C ASP A 171 -13.91 -11.95 -23.32
N ALA A 172 -13.51 -13.07 -22.71
CA ALA A 172 -12.89 -14.19 -23.43
C ALA A 172 -13.84 -14.80 -24.48
N ASN A 173 -15.14 -14.87 -24.17
CA ASN A 173 -16.16 -15.35 -25.11
C ASN A 173 -16.41 -14.34 -26.25
N ASP A 174 -16.43 -13.05 -25.95
CA ASP A 174 -16.56 -11.95 -26.93
C ASP A 174 -15.38 -11.96 -27.92
N TYR A 175 -14.16 -12.29 -27.47
CA TYR A 175 -12.98 -12.49 -28.33
C TYR A 175 -12.85 -13.90 -28.95
N HIS A 176 -13.87 -14.76 -28.80
CA HIS A 176 -13.90 -16.12 -29.35
C HIS A 176 -12.68 -16.99 -28.98
N TRP A 177 -12.25 -16.92 -27.72
CA TRP A 177 -11.23 -17.80 -27.15
C TRP A 177 -11.74 -19.26 -27.07
N LEU A 178 -10.94 -20.16 -26.47
CA LEU A 178 -11.35 -21.57 -26.29
C LEU A 178 -12.64 -21.67 -25.49
N SER A 179 -13.64 -22.38 -26.02
CA SER A 179 -14.92 -22.57 -25.34
C SER A 179 -14.77 -23.36 -24.03
N TYR A 180 -15.75 -23.24 -23.14
CA TYR A 180 -15.85 -24.07 -21.94
C TYR A 180 -15.71 -25.57 -22.29
N GLU A 181 -16.47 -26.04 -23.28
CA GLU A 181 -16.47 -27.46 -23.72
C GLU A 181 -15.09 -27.91 -24.21
N ASP A 182 -14.36 -27.05 -24.92
CA ASP A 182 -12.98 -27.36 -25.32
C ASP A 182 -12.05 -27.45 -24.12
N GLN A 183 -12.13 -26.52 -23.17
CA GLN A 183 -11.30 -26.50 -21.96
C GLN A 183 -11.54 -27.74 -21.09
N ILE A 184 -12.80 -28.12 -20.85
CA ILE A 184 -13.16 -29.33 -20.09
C ILE A 184 -12.76 -30.62 -20.80
N ARG A 185 -12.94 -30.70 -22.14
CA ARG A 185 -12.47 -31.86 -22.92
C ARG A 185 -10.98 -32.09 -22.74
N TYR A 186 -10.15 -31.04 -22.77
CA TYR A 186 -8.71 -31.18 -22.54
C TYR A 186 -8.36 -31.50 -21.08
N LEU A 187 -9.05 -30.92 -20.11
CA LEU A 187 -8.88 -31.24 -18.69
C LEU A 187 -9.16 -32.72 -18.40
N THR A 188 -10.32 -33.22 -18.85
CA THR A 188 -10.75 -34.62 -18.64
C THR A 188 -9.84 -35.62 -19.36
N GLN A 189 -9.41 -35.32 -20.59
CA GLN A 189 -8.36 -36.06 -21.29
C GLN A 189 -7.06 -36.13 -20.48
N ARG A 190 -6.63 -35.02 -19.86
CA ARG A 190 -5.39 -35.01 -19.06
C ARG A 190 -5.54 -35.78 -17.75
N LEU A 191 -6.68 -35.70 -17.07
CA LEU A 191 -6.98 -36.51 -15.88
C LEU A 191 -6.89 -38.01 -16.17
N GLN A 192 -7.41 -38.48 -17.31
CA GLN A 192 -7.28 -39.88 -17.76
C GLN A 192 -5.81 -40.29 -18.04
N GLY A 193 -4.97 -39.31 -18.42
CA GLY A 193 -3.56 -39.51 -18.73
C GLY A 193 -2.73 -40.13 -17.60
N ARG A 194 -3.13 -40.01 -16.31
CA ARG A 194 -2.40 -40.66 -15.20
C ARG A 194 -2.39 -42.19 -15.29
N LYS A 195 -3.48 -42.77 -15.81
CA LYS A 195 -3.68 -44.22 -16.00
C LYS A 195 -3.15 -44.68 -17.35
N GLY A 196 -3.35 -43.85 -18.38
CA GLY A 196 -2.85 -44.07 -19.75
C GLY A 196 -3.73 -45.03 -20.55
N ASN A 197 -3.83 -44.80 -21.86
CA ASN A 197 -4.47 -45.68 -22.84
C ASN A 197 -3.89 -45.45 -24.25
N ASP A 198 -4.36 -46.21 -25.24
CA ASP A 198 -3.87 -46.19 -26.63
C ASP A 198 -3.96 -44.82 -27.33
N THR A 199 -4.80 -43.91 -26.83
CA THR A 199 -4.97 -42.54 -27.37
C THR A 199 -4.31 -41.45 -26.51
N HIS A 200 -4.02 -41.75 -25.24
CA HIS A 200 -3.49 -40.81 -24.25
C HIS A 200 -2.37 -41.49 -23.44
N PRO A 201 -1.09 -41.33 -23.83
CA PRO A 201 0.03 -41.98 -23.17
C PRO A 201 0.15 -41.62 -21.68
N ARG A 202 0.52 -42.60 -20.84
CA ARG A 202 0.62 -42.43 -19.38
C ARG A 202 1.52 -41.24 -18.99
N ASP A 203 1.00 -40.29 -18.23
CA ASP A 203 1.73 -39.13 -17.71
C ASP A 203 2.23 -39.39 -16.27
N PRO A 204 3.56 -39.57 -16.07
CA PRO A 204 4.14 -39.82 -14.75
C PRO A 204 4.19 -38.56 -13.87
N ASP A 205 4.07 -37.35 -14.44
CA ASP A 205 4.16 -36.08 -13.73
C ASP A 205 2.81 -35.54 -13.22
N LEU A 206 1.70 -36.23 -13.47
CA LEU A 206 0.42 -35.92 -12.80
C LEU A 206 0.44 -36.41 -11.32
N PRO A 207 -0.26 -35.72 -10.40
CA PRO A 207 -0.54 -36.25 -9.05
C PRO A 207 -1.48 -37.46 -9.11
N ASP A 208 -1.86 -38.01 -7.96
CA ASP A 208 -2.88 -39.05 -7.87
C ASP A 208 -4.27 -38.44 -8.14
N THR A 209 -4.74 -38.58 -9.38
CA THR A 209 -6.01 -38.01 -9.86
C THR A 209 -7.23 -38.56 -9.14
N ASP A 210 -7.14 -39.76 -8.55
CA ASP A 210 -8.25 -40.37 -7.79
C ASP A 210 -8.35 -39.77 -6.37
N ARG A 211 -7.38 -38.93 -5.98
CA ARG A 211 -7.29 -38.24 -4.68
C ARG A 211 -7.00 -36.75 -4.81
N ALA A 212 -6.99 -36.23 -6.04
CA ALA A 212 -6.62 -34.85 -6.32
C ALA A 212 -7.73 -33.87 -5.89
N VAL A 213 -7.30 -32.65 -5.60
CA VAL A 213 -8.17 -31.48 -5.47
C VAL A 213 -7.83 -30.55 -6.62
N ILE A 214 -8.82 -30.03 -7.33
CA ILE A 214 -8.66 -29.02 -8.36
C ILE A 214 -8.85 -27.65 -7.71
N TYR A 215 -7.78 -26.88 -7.58
CA TYR A 215 -7.87 -25.44 -7.32
C TYR A 215 -8.13 -24.72 -8.65
N VAL A 216 -9.26 -24.03 -8.77
CA VAL A 216 -9.63 -23.24 -9.95
C VAL A 216 -9.59 -21.74 -9.69
N ALA A 217 -8.85 -21.03 -10.54
CA ALA A 217 -8.96 -19.59 -10.72
C ALA A 217 -9.91 -19.30 -11.89
N SER A 218 -10.94 -18.51 -11.64
CA SER A 218 -11.84 -17.92 -12.65
C SER A 218 -12.62 -16.78 -12.00
N GLY A 219 -13.03 -15.80 -12.81
CA GLY A 219 -14.07 -14.82 -12.46
C GLY A 219 -15.48 -15.36 -12.67
N ASP A 220 -15.67 -16.44 -13.45
CA ASP A 220 -16.98 -16.93 -13.85
C ASP A 220 -17.54 -17.98 -12.88
N LYS A 221 -18.42 -17.55 -11.97
CA LYS A 221 -19.06 -18.43 -10.98
C LYS A 221 -19.89 -19.56 -11.62
N PRO A 222 -20.70 -19.34 -12.68
CA PRO A 222 -21.43 -20.42 -13.35
C PRO A 222 -20.51 -21.49 -13.95
N GLY A 223 -19.42 -21.09 -14.59
CA GLY A 223 -18.41 -21.99 -15.15
C GLY A 223 -17.68 -22.80 -14.07
N ILE A 224 -17.38 -22.21 -12.91
CA ILE A 224 -16.83 -22.94 -11.75
C ILE A 224 -17.83 -24.00 -11.24
N ALA A 225 -19.12 -23.66 -11.13
CA ALA A 225 -20.14 -24.60 -10.69
C ALA A 225 -20.30 -25.77 -11.66
N LYS A 226 -20.40 -25.48 -12.97
CA LYS A 226 -20.46 -26.52 -14.00
C LYS A 226 -19.20 -27.40 -14.04
N LEU A 227 -18.02 -26.80 -13.83
CA LEU A 227 -16.75 -27.55 -13.75
C LEU A 227 -16.81 -28.59 -12.63
N ALA A 228 -17.36 -28.23 -11.46
CA ALA A 228 -17.49 -29.15 -10.33
C ALA A 228 -18.46 -30.32 -10.61
N GLU A 229 -19.48 -30.12 -11.43
CA GLU A 229 -20.37 -31.18 -11.93
C GLU A 229 -19.63 -32.09 -12.94
N ASP A 230 -18.97 -31.50 -13.93
CA ASP A 230 -18.31 -32.22 -15.05
C ASP A 230 -17.11 -33.08 -14.62
N VAL A 231 -16.43 -32.75 -13.52
CA VAL A 231 -15.26 -33.49 -13.00
C VAL A 231 -15.55 -34.35 -11.76
N ALA A 232 -16.81 -34.47 -11.35
CA ALA A 232 -17.21 -35.29 -10.22
C ALA A 232 -16.71 -36.75 -10.37
N PRO A 233 -16.19 -37.39 -9.30
CA PRO A 233 -16.22 -36.98 -7.89
C PRO A 233 -15.02 -36.13 -7.41
N ILE A 234 -14.20 -35.57 -8.31
CA ILE A 234 -13.02 -34.78 -7.92
C ILE A 234 -13.47 -33.48 -7.24
N THR A 235 -12.88 -33.15 -6.09
CA THR A 235 -13.20 -31.91 -5.36
C THR A 235 -12.63 -30.69 -6.09
N VAL A 236 -13.49 -29.73 -6.42
CA VAL A 236 -13.11 -28.42 -6.97
C VAL A 236 -13.20 -27.37 -5.88
N VAL A 237 -12.19 -26.51 -5.78
CA VAL A 237 -12.09 -25.41 -4.81
C VAL A 237 -11.58 -24.13 -5.47
N THR A 238 -11.97 -22.98 -4.94
CA THR A 238 -11.48 -21.65 -5.30
C THR A 238 -10.67 -21.05 -4.14
N LYS A 239 -10.21 -19.79 -4.25
CA LYS A 239 -9.72 -19.00 -3.10
C LYS A 239 -10.72 -18.84 -1.95
N ASN A 240 -12.04 -18.87 -2.22
CA ASN A 240 -13.07 -18.59 -1.22
C ASN A 240 -13.29 -19.79 -0.27
N ASP A 241 -13.02 -21.00 -0.74
CA ASP A 241 -13.21 -22.23 0.03
C ASP A 241 -12.21 -22.35 1.20
N PRO A 242 -10.88 -22.17 1.02
CA PRO A 242 -9.92 -22.07 2.12
C PRO A 242 -10.01 -20.74 2.89
N LEU A 243 -10.54 -19.65 2.30
CA LEU A 243 -10.71 -18.33 2.94
C LEU A 243 -12.21 -17.94 3.07
N PRO A 244 -12.99 -18.64 3.90
CA PRO A 244 -14.45 -18.50 3.95
C PRO A 244 -14.90 -17.16 4.55
N GLU A 245 -16.15 -16.78 4.28
CA GLU A 245 -16.63 -15.40 4.46
C GLU A 245 -16.62 -14.90 5.91
N ASP A 246 -16.92 -15.77 6.84
CA ASP A 246 -16.91 -15.56 8.28
C ASP A 246 -15.51 -15.33 8.88
N THR A 247 -14.43 -15.60 8.14
CA THR A 247 -13.05 -15.39 8.61
C THR A 247 -12.47 -14.02 8.27
N LEU A 248 -11.53 -13.55 9.08
CA LEU A 248 -10.79 -12.31 8.84
C LEU A 248 -10.07 -12.32 7.47
N ASP A 249 -9.36 -13.41 7.14
CA ASP A 249 -8.64 -13.54 5.88
C ASP A 249 -9.60 -13.54 4.67
N GLY A 250 -10.77 -14.17 4.80
CA GLY A 250 -11.84 -14.08 3.80
C GLY A 250 -12.36 -12.64 3.63
N GLN A 251 -12.63 -11.93 4.72
CA GLN A 251 -13.08 -10.52 4.65
C GLN A 251 -12.02 -9.62 4.02
N MET A 252 -10.74 -9.84 4.34
CA MET A 252 -9.61 -9.17 3.68
C MET A 252 -9.56 -9.48 2.18
N LEU A 253 -9.82 -10.74 1.77
CA LEU A 253 -9.89 -11.13 0.37
C LEU A 253 -11.00 -10.41 -0.39
N ARG A 254 -12.21 -10.32 0.18
CA ARG A 254 -13.34 -9.65 -0.50
C ARG A 254 -13.28 -8.12 -0.48
N ASN A 255 -12.47 -7.55 0.42
CA ASN A 255 -12.09 -6.14 0.38
C ASN A 255 -11.00 -5.83 -0.66
N MET A 256 -10.34 -6.85 -1.25
CA MET A 256 -9.45 -6.66 -2.39
C MET A 256 -10.25 -6.51 -3.69
N THR A 257 -9.71 -5.73 -4.62
CA THR A 257 -10.22 -5.62 -5.98
C THR A 257 -10.00 -6.90 -6.78
N TRP A 258 -10.66 -7.00 -7.94
CA TRP A 258 -10.56 -8.18 -8.82
C TRP A 258 -9.11 -8.51 -9.20
N ASP A 259 -8.29 -7.53 -9.61
CA ASP A 259 -6.88 -7.76 -9.96
C ASP A 259 -6.04 -8.26 -8.77
N GLN A 260 -6.27 -7.68 -7.58
CA GLN A 260 -5.58 -8.07 -6.36
C GLN A 260 -5.95 -9.49 -5.92
N GLN A 261 -7.22 -9.86 -6.07
CA GLN A 261 -7.68 -11.23 -5.85
C GLN A 261 -7.09 -12.21 -6.87
N ALA A 262 -6.93 -11.81 -8.13
CA ALA A 262 -6.23 -12.63 -9.13
C ALA A 262 -4.74 -12.85 -8.77
N LEU A 263 -4.07 -11.87 -8.16
CA LEU A 263 -2.71 -12.09 -7.63
C LEU A 263 -2.68 -13.09 -6.46
N VAL A 264 -3.75 -13.21 -5.66
CA VAL A 264 -3.87 -14.28 -4.65
C VAL A 264 -3.99 -15.64 -5.33
N ASP A 265 -4.85 -15.76 -6.35
CA ASP A 265 -4.98 -17.00 -7.15
C ASP A 265 -3.65 -17.42 -7.79
N MET A 266 -2.90 -16.46 -8.36
CA MET A 266 -1.60 -16.68 -8.98
C MET A 266 -0.59 -17.26 -7.99
N LEU A 267 -0.48 -16.65 -6.80
CA LEU A 267 0.43 -17.13 -5.74
C LEU A 267 0.00 -18.49 -5.16
N ILE A 268 -1.28 -18.84 -5.15
CA ILE A 268 -1.73 -20.18 -4.76
C ILE A 268 -1.37 -21.18 -5.88
N LEU A 269 -1.73 -20.89 -7.12
CA LEU A 269 -1.46 -21.76 -8.28
C LEU A 269 0.04 -21.99 -8.54
N GLU A 270 0.92 -21.08 -8.12
CA GLU A 270 2.37 -21.28 -8.10
C GLU A 270 2.80 -22.57 -7.37
N HIS A 271 2.05 -22.97 -6.34
CA HIS A 271 2.30 -24.17 -5.54
C HIS A 271 1.56 -25.43 -6.04
N SER A 272 0.79 -25.35 -7.13
CA SER A 272 0.11 -26.54 -7.68
C SER A 272 1.11 -27.63 -8.10
N GLY A 273 0.74 -28.90 -7.97
CA GLY A 273 1.57 -29.99 -8.48
C GLY A 273 1.68 -29.94 -10.00
N TYR A 274 0.54 -29.68 -10.65
CA TYR A 274 0.39 -29.59 -12.10
C TYR A 274 -0.55 -28.43 -12.42
N PHE A 275 -0.29 -27.66 -13.48
CA PHE A 275 -1.10 -26.50 -13.87
C PHE A 275 -1.65 -26.64 -15.30
N ILE A 276 -2.92 -26.24 -15.49
CA ILE A 276 -3.61 -26.20 -16.78
C ILE A 276 -4.22 -24.81 -16.97
N GLY A 277 -4.04 -24.20 -18.14
CA GLY A 277 -4.61 -22.88 -18.45
C GLY A 277 -4.57 -22.55 -19.94
N VAL A 278 -5.34 -21.53 -20.35
CA VAL A 278 -5.44 -21.13 -21.76
C VAL A 278 -4.24 -20.33 -22.25
N ARG A 279 -3.82 -20.60 -23.50
CA ARG A 279 -2.65 -19.96 -24.15
C ARG A 279 -2.84 -18.48 -24.40
N ASP A 280 -4.05 -18.05 -24.69
CA ASP A 280 -4.30 -16.68 -25.10
C ASP A 280 -4.37 -15.73 -23.87
N SER A 281 -4.31 -16.28 -22.65
CA SER A 281 -4.23 -15.50 -21.40
C SER A 281 -2.79 -15.23 -20.95
N THR A 282 -2.50 -13.95 -20.73
CA THR A 282 -1.30 -13.45 -20.06
C THR A 282 -1.14 -13.98 -18.64
N PHE A 283 -2.24 -14.20 -17.89
CA PHE A 283 -2.21 -14.79 -16.55
C PHE A 283 -1.65 -16.22 -16.58
N SER A 284 -2.17 -17.08 -17.47
CA SER A 284 -1.69 -18.46 -17.64
C SER A 284 -0.20 -18.50 -17.97
N TRP A 285 0.24 -17.66 -18.91
CA TRP A 285 1.65 -17.60 -19.33
C TRP A 285 2.57 -17.09 -18.24
N HIS A 286 2.18 -16.01 -17.55
CA HIS A 286 2.99 -15.44 -16.47
C HIS A 286 3.19 -16.46 -15.34
N LEU A 287 2.12 -17.16 -14.95
CA LEU A 287 2.17 -18.24 -13.98
C LEU A 287 3.01 -19.44 -14.45
N ALA A 288 2.88 -19.86 -15.72
CA ALA A 288 3.70 -20.93 -16.30
C ALA A 288 5.20 -20.59 -16.27
N LEU A 289 5.57 -19.35 -16.62
CA LEU A 289 6.94 -18.85 -16.56
C LEU A 289 7.49 -18.83 -15.12
N ARG A 290 6.71 -18.35 -14.15
CA ARG A 290 7.09 -18.34 -12.72
C ARG A 290 7.34 -19.76 -12.19
N ARG A 291 6.45 -20.69 -12.51
CA ARG A 291 6.60 -22.10 -12.14
C ARG A 291 7.84 -22.73 -12.77
N ALA A 292 8.10 -22.49 -14.06
CA ALA A 292 9.29 -22.99 -14.76
C ALA A 292 10.62 -22.42 -14.19
N ALA A 293 10.61 -21.16 -13.76
CA ALA A 293 11.75 -20.53 -13.09
C ALA A 293 12.04 -21.17 -11.72
N ALA A 294 11.00 -21.40 -10.90
CA ALA A 294 11.12 -21.97 -9.55
C ALA A 294 11.75 -23.38 -9.52
N VAL A 295 11.40 -24.24 -10.48
CA VAL A 295 12.00 -25.60 -10.62
C VAL A 295 13.35 -25.59 -11.35
N ASN A 296 13.87 -24.43 -11.76
CA ASN A 296 15.12 -24.27 -12.52
C ASN A 296 15.18 -25.18 -13.77
N TRP A 297 14.05 -25.34 -14.48
CA TRP A 297 13.95 -26.14 -15.71
C TRP A 297 14.49 -25.43 -16.95
N VAL A 298 14.72 -24.11 -16.88
CA VAL A 298 15.36 -23.32 -17.93
C VAL A 298 16.88 -23.57 -17.92
N VAL A 299 17.32 -24.78 -18.29
CA VAL A 299 18.73 -25.13 -18.53
C VAL A 299 18.87 -25.76 -19.91
N GLY A 300 19.02 -24.90 -20.91
CA GLY A 300 19.13 -25.22 -22.33
C GLY A 300 18.63 -24.06 -23.17
N ASP A 301 19.06 -24.00 -24.43
CA ASP A 301 18.41 -23.13 -25.42
C ASP A 301 16.91 -23.48 -25.50
N TYR A 302 16.06 -22.48 -25.69
CA TYR A 302 14.69 -22.72 -26.10
C TYR A 302 14.70 -23.57 -27.38
N PRO A 303 13.99 -24.72 -27.42
CA PRO A 303 13.90 -25.50 -28.65
C PRO A 303 13.38 -24.60 -29.78
N LYS A 304 14.09 -24.57 -30.91
CA LYS A 304 13.67 -23.79 -32.08
C LYS A 304 12.25 -24.19 -32.55
N ASP A 305 11.86 -25.42 -32.22
CA ASP A 305 10.61 -26.07 -32.58
C ASP A 305 9.54 -25.99 -31.45
N CYS A 306 9.80 -25.28 -30.33
CA CYS A 306 8.80 -25.06 -29.28
C CYS A 306 7.68 -24.09 -29.70
N TRP A 307 7.85 -23.41 -30.84
CA TRP A 307 6.79 -22.68 -31.51
C TRP A 307 6.30 -23.51 -32.70
N LEU A 308 5.03 -23.92 -32.66
CA LEU A 308 4.40 -24.59 -33.79
C LEU A 308 4.45 -23.69 -35.03
N ASP A 309 5.12 -24.15 -36.09
CA ASP A 309 5.11 -23.52 -37.43
C ASP A 309 3.68 -23.60 -38.01
N ASP A 310 2.84 -22.61 -37.69
CA ASP A 310 1.43 -22.58 -38.05
C ASP A 310 1.19 -22.16 -39.51
N LYS A 311 1.73 -22.97 -40.43
CA LYS A 311 1.39 -22.92 -41.86
C LYS A 311 0.45 -24.04 -42.31
N LYS A 312 0.12 -25.01 -41.45
CA LYS A 312 -0.70 -26.19 -41.84
C LYS A 312 -1.78 -26.69 -40.87
N THR A 313 -1.93 -26.18 -39.64
CA THR A 313 -2.96 -26.70 -38.72
C THR A 313 -3.63 -25.64 -37.85
N ARG A 314 -4.80 -25.16 -38.29
CA ARG A 314 -5.77 -24.41 -37.47
C ARG A 314 -6.35 -25.25 -36.31
N ARG A 315 -5.54 -25.59 -35.31
CA ARG A 315 -6.01 -26.14 -34.03
C ARG A 315 -5.54 -25.24 -32.88
N LYS A 316 -6.47 -24.45 -32.35
CA LYS A 316 -6.31 -23.67 -31.12
C LYS A 316 -5.90 -24.63 -29.98
N SER A 317 -4.71 -24.45 -29.40
CA SER A 317 -4.18 -25.29 -28.32
C SER A 317 -3.88 -24.48 -27.05
N LEU A 318 -4.08 -25.15 -25.91
CA LEU A 318 -3.72 -24.67 -24.58
C LEU A 318 -2.18 -24.56 -24.42
N VAL A 319 -1.71 -23.87 -23.38
CA VAL A 319 -0.32 -24.00 -22.94
C VAL A 319 -0.19 -25.27 -22.13
N GLU A 320 0.59 -26.24 -22.64
CA GLU A 320 1.21 -27.25 -21.77
C GLU A 320 2.43 -26.61 -21.09
N PRO A 321 2.47 -26.46 -19.75
CA PRO A 321 3.68 -26.06 -19.06
C PRO A 321 4.59 -27.30 -18.94
N PHE A 322 5.44 -27.51 -19.95
CA PHE A 322 6.63 -28.37 -19.94
C PHE A 322 6.55 -29.64 -19.04
N SER A 323 5.77 -30.68 -19.37
CA SER A 323 5.85 -31.96 -18.61
C SER A 323 6.55 -33.12 -19.32
N ARG A 324 7.18 -32.88 -20.49
CA ARG A 324 8.03 -33.88 -21.17
C ARG A 324 9.25 -33.29 -21.89
N ILE A 325 10.40 -33.32 -21.21
CA ILE A 325 11.70 -33.44 -21.88
C ILE A 325 12.25 -34.83 -21.51
N PRO A 326 12.10 -35.86 -22.36
CA PRO A 326 12.58 -37.20 -22.05
C PRO A 326 14.12 -37.23 -22.03
N TYR A 327 14.69 -37.72 -20.93
CA TYR A 327 16.12 -38.00 -20.85
C TYR A 327 16.50 -39.22 -21.72
N ALA A 328 17.68 -39.12 -22.34
CA ALA A 328 18.42 -40.16 -23.08
C ALA A 328 17.86 -40.61 -24.46
N GLY A 329 18.52 -40.17 -25.55
CA GLY A 329 18.15 -40.54 -26.92
C GLY A 329 19.16 -40.29 -28.07
N LYS A 330 20.46 -40.07 -27.79
CA LYS A 330 21.58 -39.94 -28.77
C LYS A 330 21.42 -38.95 -29.97
N MET A 331 22.06 -37.78 -29.86
CA MET A 331 22.98 -37.21 -30.88
C MET A 331 23.72 -36.02 -30.24
N ARG A 332 24.98 -36.18 -29.79
CA ARG A 332 26.27 -36.10 -30.51
C ARG A 332 26.82 -34.67 -30.66
N ILE A 333 27.85 -34.38 -29.83
CA ILE A 333 29.06 -33.57 -30.12
C ILE A 333 28.81 -32.03 -30.14
N SER A 334 29.52 -31.15 -29.40
CA SER A 334 30.77 -31.22 -28.58
C SER A 334 30.58 -30.46 -27.26
N SER A 335 31.09 -30.88 -26.08
CA SER A 335 32.45 -30.59 -25.54
C SER A 335 32.74 -29.07 -25.49
N VAL A 336 32.88 -28.34 -24.37
CA VAL A 336 33.76 -28.45 -23.16
C VAL A 336 33.48 -27.17 -22.31
N PHE A 337 33.52 -27.06 -20.97
CA PHE A 337 33.92 -27.93 -19.85
C PHE A 337 33.24 -27.55 -18.49
N SER A 338 33.54 -28.38 -17.48
CA SER A 338 33.67 -28.20 -16.01
C SER A 338 33.51 -26.79 -15.36
N ALA A 339 32.84 -26.53 -14.22
CA ALA A 339 32.53 -27.25 -12.95
C ALA A 339 33.27 -26.63 -11.73
N LEU A 340 32.79 -26.94 -10.50
CA LEU A 340 33.25 -26.48 -9.15
C LEU A 340 32.69 -25.10 -8.70
N ALA A 341 32.28 -24.85 -7.44
CA ALA A 341 32.12 -25.74 -6.27
C ALA A 341 31.16 -25.18 -5.17
N SER A 342 30.66 -26.11 -4.33
CA SER A 342 30.36 -26.04 -2.87
C SER A 342 29.41 -25.00 -2.21
N VAL A 343 28.25 -25.52 -1.79
CA VAL A 343 27.60 -25.49 -0.46
C VAL A 343 28.03 -24.48 0.62
N ALA A 344 27.03 -23.81 1.22
CA ALA A 344 26.90 -23.59 2.67
C ALA A 344 25.41 -23.51 3.07
N LEU A 345 24.97 -24.30 4.08
CA LEU A 345 23.64 -24.12 4.68
C LEU A 345 23.65 -22.94 5.68
N VAL A 346 22.56 -22.19 5.73
CA VAL A 346 22.17 -21.44 6.93
C VAL A 346 20.71 -21.77 7.23
N ALA A 347 20.44 -22.25 8.45
CA ALA A 347 19.08 -22.51 8.91
C ALA A 347 18.33 -21.17 9.00
N ALA A 348 17.23 -21.04 8.26
CA ALA A 348 16.35 -19.89 8.37
C ALA A 348 15.52 -20.02 9.66
N ASN A 349 15.86 -19.22 10.67
CA ASN A 349 15.00 -19.00 11.83
C ASN A 349 13.60 -18.54 11.36
N PRO A 350 12.52 -18.89 12.09
CA PRO A 350 11.19 -18.42 11.75
C PRO A 350 11.17 -16.90 11.75
N VAL A 351 10.88 -16.30 10.59
CA VAL A 351 10.65 -14.86 10.49
C VAL A 351 9.39 -14.54 11.29
N PRO A 352 9.45 -13.71 12.34
CA PRO A 352 8.26 -13.33 13.08
C PRO A 352 7.26 -12.66 12.14
N ARG A 353 5.96 -12.89 12.35
CA ARG A 353 4.92 -11.98 11.83
C ARG A 353 5.36 -10.56 12.18
N GLN A 354 5.17 -9.61 11.27
CA GLN A 354 5.41 -8.20 11.54
C GLN A 354 4.32 -7.66 12.48
N THR A 355 4.41 -8.07 13.75
CA THR A 355 3.87 -7.36 14.89
C THR A 355 4.40 -5.92 14.85
N SER A 356 3.60 -4.97 15.32
CA SER A 356 4.08 -3.59 15.49
C SER A 356 5.40 -3.60 16.29
N SER A 357 6.41 -2.87 15.82
CA SER A 357 7.63 -2.63 16.60
C SER A 357 7.38 -1.65 17.77
N PHE A 358 6.15 -1.12 17.88
CA PHE A 358 5.73 -0.26 18.96
C PHE A 358 5.23 -1.08 20.16
N VAL A 359 5.75 -0.73 21.34
CA VAL A 359 5.53 -1.43 22.61
C VAL A 359 4.58 -0.68 23.55
N GLY A 360 4.15 0.52 23.14
CA GLY A 360 3.25 1.37 23.91
C GLY A 360 2.86 2.63 23.15
N TYR A 361 2.28 3.57 23.89
CA TYR A 361 1.68 4.80 23.41
C TYR A 361 1.97 5.96 24.36
N LEU A 362 2.15 7.15 23.80
CA LEU A 362 2.16 8.42 24.53
C LEU A 362 0.92 9.21 24.18
N ILE A 363 0.09 9.57 25.16
CA ILE A 363 -0.87 10.67 25.02
C ILE A 363 -0.12 11.95 25.35
N SER A 364 -0.10 12.89 24.40
CA SER A 364 0.30 14.28 24.62
C SER A 364 -0.97 15.11 24.72
N THR A 365 -1.16 15.83 25.83
CA THR A 365 -2.43 16.49 26.19
C THR A 365 -2.18 17.66 27.14
N PHE A 366 -3.26 18.25 27.67
CA PHE A 366 -3.28 19.27 28.72
C PHE A 366 -4.53 19.03 29.59
N SER A 367 -4.73 19.87 30.61
CA SER A 367 -6.01 19.96 31.32
C SER A 367 -6.38 21.42 31.58
N ASP A 368 -7.67 21.75 31.63
CA ASP A 368 -8.14 23.13 31.78
C ASP A 368 -7.55 23.85 33.01
N PRO A 369 -7.43 23.24 34.21
CA PRO A 369 -6.81 23.87 35.38
C PRO A 369 -5.28 24.04 35.28
N ASN A 370 -4.64 23.37 34.32
CA ASN A 370 -3.18 23.35 34.16
C ASN A 370 -2.81 23.28 32.66
N PRO A 371 -3.01 24.39 31.91
CA PRO A 371 -2.90 24.44 30.45
C PRO A 371 -1.43 24.46 30.01
N LYS A 372 -0.79 23.31 30.19
CA LYS A 372 0.62 23.00 29.96
C LYS A 372 0.70 21.59 29.38
N VAL A 373 1.78 21.27 28.69
CA VAL A 373 1.94 19.95 28.06
C VAL A 373 2.06 18.87 29.13
N GLN A 374 1.16 17.91 29.10
CA GLN A 374 1.10 16.74 29.96
C GLN A 374 1.32 15.47 29.11
N PHE A 375 2.05 14.52 29.66
CA PHE A 375 2.39 13.26 29.01
C PHE A 375 1.84 12.09 29.81
N HIS A 376 1.00 11.25 29.19
CA HIS A 376 0.52 10.02 29.79
C HIS A 376 1.01 8.82 28.97
N LEU A 377 1.79 7.95 29.62
CA LEU A 377 2.42 6.80 28.98
C LEU A 377 1.61 5.54 29.23
N SER A 378 1.45 4.70 28.21
CA SER A 378 0.70 3.45 28.36
C SER A 378 1.37 2.48 29.34
N ASN A 379 0.55 1.78 30.12
CA ASN A 379 0.97 0.67 30.97
C ASN A 379 1.25 -0.55 30.08
N GLY A 380 2.53 -0.74 29.73
CA GLY A 380 2.94 -1.65 28.66
C GLY A 380 2.27 -1.26 27.34
N ASN A 381 1.88 -2.23 26.52
CA ASN A 381 1.24 -1.99 25.22
C ASN A 381 -0.30 -1.83 25.34
N SER A 382 -0.80 -1.15 26.37
CA SER A 382 -2.25 -0.96 26.56
C SER A 382 -2.77 0.30 25.84
N ALA A 383 -3.82 0.14 25.03
CA ALA A 383 -4.51 1.26 24.39
C ALA A 383 -5.53 1.97 25.32
N SER A 384 -5.83 1.39 26.48
CA SER A 384 -6.85 1.88 27.43
C SER A 384 -6.34 2.05 28.86
N SER A 385 -5.02 1.93 29.09
CA SER A 385 -4.46 2.21 30.41
C SER A 385 -3.13 2.95 30.35
N PHE A 386 -3.08 4.07 31.06
CA PHE A 386 -1.98 5.02 31.03
C PHE A 386 -1.64 5.54 32.43
N LYS A 387 -0.41 5.98 32.64
CA LYS A 387 0.08 6.66 33.84
C LYS A 387 0.57 8.07 33.47
N PHE A 388 0.27 9.06 34.31
CA PHE A 388 0.81 10.42 34.14
C PHE A 388 2.31 10.37 34.41
N LEU A 389 3.13 10.83 33.46
CA LEU A 389 4.58 10.93 33.61
C LEU A 389 4.98 12.14 34.47
N ASN A 390 6.29 12.25 34.73
CA ASN A 390 6.93 13.36 35.43
C ASN A 390 6.31 13.64 36.81
N LYS A 391 6.05 12.58 37.60
CA LYS A 391 5.52 12.65 38.97
C LYS A 391 4.17 13.38 39.05
N GLY A 392 3.32 13.17 38.03
CA GLY A 392 2.04 13.85 37.89
C GLY A 392 2.14 15.36 37.62
N GLN A 393 3.24 15.84 37.04
CA GLN A 393 3.46 17.25 36.70
C GLN A 393 3.60 17.45 35.18
N PRO A 394 3.18 18.61 34.63
CA PRO A 394 3.42 18.94 33.23
C PRO A 394 4.90 18.88 32.85
N VAL A 395 5.17 18.46 31.61
CA VAL A 395 6.52 18.29 31.05
C VAL A 395 7.02 19.59 30.43
N LEU A 396 6.17 20.34 29.73
CA LEU A 396 6.55 21.62 29.09
C LEU A 396 5.57 22.74 29.47
N THR A 397 6.11 23.94 29.68
CA THR A 397 5.36 25.17 29.95
C THR A 397 5.64 26.18 28.85
N SER A 398 4.61 26.86 28.32
CA SER A 398 4.82 27.97 27.39
C SER A 398 5.30 29.22 28.14
N THR A 399 6.33 29.87 27.61
CA THR A 399 6.80 31.20 28.09
C THR A 399 6.51 32.30 27.07
N VAL A 400 5.81 31.96 25.97
CA VAL A 400 5.49 32.82 24.82
C VAL A 400 3.98 32.93 24.64
N GLY A 401 3.53 33.92 23.86
CA GLY A 401 2.11 34.14 23.60
C GLY A 401 1.32 34.40 24.88
N THR A 402 0.19 33.72 25.02
CA THR A 402 -0.66 33.70 26.22
C THR A 402 -0.02 33.00 27.43
N ARG A 403 1.08 32.25 27.23
CA ARG A 403 1.78 31.41 28.23
C ARG A 403 1.00 30.20 28.73
N ALA A 404 -0.12 29.88 28.09
CA ALA A 404 -0.89 28.67 28.27
C ALA A 404 -1.00 27.93 26.93
N VAL A 405 -1.26 26.62 26.98
CA VAL A 405 -1.48 25.81 25.77
C VAL A 405 -2.66 24.85 25.91
N ARG A 406 -3.32 24.64 24.77
CA ARG A 406 -4.39 23.65 24.56
C ARG A 406 -4.08 22.81 23.32
N ASP A 407 -4.86 21.75 23.11
CA ASP A 407 -4.94 20.98 21.86
C ASP A 407 -3.55 20.51 21.39
N VAL A 408 -2.89 19.73 22.26
CA VAL A 408 -1.45 19.43 22.16
C VAL A 408 -1.19 18.28 21.19
N TYR A 409 -0.49 18.56 20.09
CA TYR A 409 -0.17 17.57 19.06
C TYR A 409 1.32 17.26 18.99
N LEU A 410 1.67 15.97 19.09
CA LEU A 410 3.03 15.46 18.94
C LEU A 410 3.21 14.82 17.55
N THR A 411 4.10 15.39 16.75
CA THR A 411 4.41 14.89 15.40
C THR A 411 5.89 14.55 15.23
N THR A 412 6.20 13.68 14.27
CA THR A 412 7.56 13.27 13.93
C THR A 412 7.68 12.93 12.44
N ASN A 413 8.91 12.95 11.91
CA ASN A 413 9.21 12.42 10.59
C ASN A 413 9.24 10.88 10.61
N SER A 414 9.13 10.24 9.45
CA SER A 414 9.16 8.76 9.36
C SER A 414 10.48 8.14 9.85
N ALA A 415 11.58 8.90 9.82
CA ALA A 415 12.87 8.50 10.38
C ALA A 415 12.92 8.53 11.92
N ARG A 416 11.94 9.18 12.58
CA ARG A 416 11.83 9.37 14.05
C ARG A 416 13.03 10.10 14.67
N THR A 417 13.66 10.96 13.88
CA THR A 417 14.84 11.78 14.24
C THR A 417 14.47 13.22 14.57
N GLU A 418 13.31 13.69 14.14
CA GLU A 418 12.81 15.03 14.41
C GLU A 418 11.42 14.96 15.03
N TRP A 419 11.27 15.59 16.19
CA TRP A 419 10.08 15.57 17.01
C TRP A 419 9.63 17.00 17.28
N TYR A 420 8.35 17.27 17.10
CA TYR A 420 7.76 18.57 17.36
C TYR A 420 6.49 18.42 18.19
N ILE A 421 6.35 19.28 19.19
CA ILE A 421 5.06 19.54 19.82
C ILE A 421 4.56 20.87 19.30
N ILE A 422 3.35 20.85 18.77
CA ILE A 422 2.59 22.03 18.38
C ILE A 422 1.32 22.11 19.23
N ALA A 423 0.91 23.32 19.59
CA ALA A 423 -0.26 23.52 20.45
C ALA A 423 -0.91 24.88 20.19
N THR A 424 -2.21 24.97 20.49
CA THR A 424 -2.98 26.22 20.49
C THR A 424 -2.44 27.16 21.58
N ASP A 425 -2.14 28.41 21.21
CA ASP A 425 -1.77 29.48 22.13
C ASP A 425 -3.02 30.15 22.74
N LEU A 426 -3.52 29.61 23.86
CA LEU A 426 -4.74 30.10 24.52
C LEU A 426 -4.74 29.86 26.03
N ASP A 427 -4.91 30.94 26.81
CA ASP A 427 -5.21 30.88 28.25
C ASP A 427 -6.68 31.19 28.52
N ILE A 428 -7.46 30.17 28.90
CA ILE A 428 -8.86 30.33 29.32
C ILE A 428 -9.00 30.78 30.79
N ASN A 429 -7.92 30.71 31.57
CA ASN A 429 -7.89 31.08 32.98
C ASN A 429 -7.41 32.53 33.18
N ALA A 430 -7.03 33.22 32.10
CA ALA A 430 -6.59 34.60 32.13
C ALA A 430 -7.68 35.53 32.68
N ALA A 431 -7.29 36.52 33.49
CA ALA A 431 -8.20 37.51 34.03
C ALA A 431 -8.89 38.30 32.90
N GLY A 432 -10.22 38.26 32.86
CA GLY A 432 -11.01 38.87 31.79
C GLY A 432 -11.07 38.06 30.49
N PHE A 433 -10.79 36.75 30.54
CA PHE A 433 -11.02 35.84 29.42
C PHE A 433 -12.48 35.90 28.92
N ASN A 434 -12.65 35.80 27.60
CA ASN A 434 -13.94 35.83 26.93
C ASN A 434 -13.84 35.07 25.60
N TRP A 435 -14.76 34.11 25.38
CA TRP A 435 -14.78 33.26 24.19
C TRP A 435 -15.01 34.02 22.89
N ASP A 436 -15.88 35.02 22.88
CA ASP A 436 -16.07 35.91 21.72
C ASP A 436 -14.73 36.58 21.38
N LYS A 437 -14.12 37.30 22.33
CA LYS A 437 -12.80 37.92 22.12
C LYS A 437 -11.74 36.93 21.62
N ALA A 438 -11.71 35.70 22.15
CA ALA A 438 -10.76 34.66 21.76
C ALA A 438 -10.97 34.15 20.32
N THR A 439 -12.21 34.13 19.80
CA THR A 439 -12.50 33.77 18.40
C THR A 439 -12.33 34.92 17.41
N ARG A 440 -12.38 36.17 17.87
CA ARG A 440 -12.31 37.37 17.00
C ARG A 440 -10.92 37.99 16.96
N THR A 441 -10.18 37.92 18.07
CA THR A 441 -8.88 38.59 18.25
C THR A 441 -7.90 37.72 19.05
N GLY A 442 -8.00 36.40 18.89
CA GLY A 442 -7.15 35.41 19.54
C GLY A 442 -5.74 35.34 18.94
N SER A 443 -4.95 34.38 19.43
CA SER A 443 -3.61 34.15 18.87
C SER A 443 -3.72 33.61 17.44
N ARG A 444 -2.92 34.17 16.54
CA ARG A 444 -2.82 33.78 15.12
C ARG A 444 -1.63 32.84 14.86
N GLY A 445 -1.20 32.14 15.91
CA GLY A 445 -0.02 31.31 15.89
C GLY A 445 -0.09 30.09 16.79
N ILE A 446 0.82 29.16 16.52
CA ILE A 446 1.01 27.92 17.27
C ILE A 446 2.25 28.04 18.17
N VAL A 447 2.19 27.45 19.37
CA VAL A 447 3.38 27.28 20.22
C VAL A 447 4.11 26.02 19.76
N VAL A 448 5.41 26.11 19.54
CA VAL A 448 6.25 25.03 19.00
C VAL A 448 7.42 24.73 19.94
N TRP A 449 7.61 23.44 20.24
CA TRP A 449 8.84 22.89 20.82
C TRP A 449 9.45 21.87 19.85
N LYS A 450 10.79 21.78 19.80
CA LYS A 450 11.54 20.78 19.02
C LYS A 450 12.33 19.84 19.93
N SER A 451 12.43 18.57 19.55
CA SER A 451 13.36 17.58 20.10
C SER A 451 13.94 16.70 18.98
N THR A 452 15.08 16.07 19.24
CA THR A 452 15.68 15.04 18.37
C THR A 452 15.64 13.63 18.98
N ASN A 453 15.13 13.51 20.20
CA ASN A 453 15.11 12.27 20.97
C ASN A 453 13.83 12.06 21.82
N LEU A 454 12.78 12.84 21.57
CA LEU A 454 11.48 12.85 22.26
C LEU A 454 11.51 13.30 23.75
N VAL A 455 12.69 13.48 24.34
CA VAL A 455 12.83 13.71 25.80
C VAL A 455 13.54 15.00 26.18
N ASP A 456 14.47 15.47 25.36
CA ASP A 456 15.14 16.76 25.54
C ASP A 456 14.56 17.77 24.56
N TRP A 457 13.86 18.76 25.10
CA TRP A 457 13.05 19.73 24.36
C TRP A 457 13.68 21.12 24.36
N SER A 458 13.50 21.85 23.26
CA SER A 458 13.89 23.26 23.14
C SER A 458 13.09 24.16 24.10
N ALA A 459 13.48 25.43 24.21
CA ALA A 459 12.54 26.46 24.65
C ALA A 459 11.35 26.56 23.66
N PRO A 460 10.15 26.99 24.12
CA PRO A 460 9.02 27.25 23.24
C PRO A 460 9.28 28.43 22.29
N SER A 461 8.69 28.37 21.10
CA SER A 461 8.60 29.52 20.18
C SER A 461 7.16 29.70 19.70
N LEU A 462 6.69 30.94 19.57
CA LEU A 462 5.39 31.24 18.96
C LEU A 462 5.59 31.47 17.45
N ARG A 463 4.82 30.76 16.63
CA ARG A 463 4.87 30.89 15.16
C ARG A 463 3.54 31.39 14.65
N ILE A 464 3.51 32.63 14.15
CA ILE A 464 2.35 33.17 13.44
C ILE A 464 2.28 32.47 12.08
N VAL A 465 1.18 31.74 11.85
CA VAL A 465 0.99 30.89 10.65
C VAL A 465 -0.14 31.37 9.74
N GLU A 466 -0.89 32.39 10.15
CA GLU A 466 -2.10 32.85 9.47
C GLU A 466 -2.17 34.39 9.38
N ALA A 467 -2.91 34.90 8.39
CA ALA A 467 -3.02 36.31 8.06
C ALA A 467 -3.59 37.17 9.21
N ASP A 468 -3.41 38.48 9.13
CA ASP A 468 -4.00 39.45 10.07
C ASP A 468 -5.53 39.43 10.09
N THR A 469 -6.17 39.05 8.97
CA THR A 469 -7.61 38.85 8.84
C THR A 469 -8.19 37.65 9.59
N ALA A 470 -7.38 36.81 10.23
CA ALA A 470 -7.87 35.64 10.96
C ALA A 470 -8.20 35.96 12.42
N GLY A 471 -9.29 35.37 12.90
CA GLY A 471 -9.73 35.51 14.29
C GLY A 471 -8.88 34.74 15.29
N MET A 472 -8.39 33.55 14.92
CA MET A 472 -7.58 32.65 15.78
C MET A 472 -6.94 31.50 14.98
N VAL A 473 -6.02 30.77 15.61
CA VAL A 473 -5.44 29.50 15.13
C VAL A 473 -5.59 28.44 16.22
N TRP A 474 -6.51 27.49 16.04
CA TRP A 474 -6.88 26.49 17.06
C TRP A 474 -6.73 25.04 16.57
N ALA A 475 -6.56 24.11 17.51
CA ALA A 475 -6.43 22.66 17.28
C ALA A 475 -5.44 22.29 16.17
N PRO A 476 -4.14 22.58 16.33
CA PRO A 476 -3.16 22.30 15.29
C PRO A 476 -2.81 20.80 15.22
N SER A 477 -2.88 20.21 14.03
CA SER A 477 -2.42 18.84 13.75
C SER A 477 -1.41 18.82 12.60
N ALA A 478 -0.63 17.75 12.43
CA ALA A 478 0.42 17.71 11.40
C ALA A 478 0.74 16.32 10.85
N VAL A 479 0.81 16.23 9.51
CA VAL A 479 1.16 15.01 8.75
C VAL A 479 2.48 15.23 8.02
N TRP A 480 3.43 14.32 8.23
CA TRP A 480 4.68 14.26 7.48
C TRP A 480 4.47 13.68 6.07
N ASP A 481 5.06 14.32 5.06
CA ASP A 481 5.11 13.85 3.68
C ASP A 481 6.55 13.48 3.32
N ASP A 482 6.85 12.18 3.33
CA ASP A 482 8.16 11.63 2.99
C ASP A 482 8.64 12.03 1.58
N ALA A 483 7.72 12.20 0.61
CA ALA A 483 8.08 12.50 -0.76
C ALA A 483 8.59 13.94 -0.94
N LYS A 484 8.14 14.87 -0.08
CA LYS A 484 8.54 16.29 -0.10
C LYS A 484 9.49 16.67 1.04
N ALA A 485 9.69 15.76 2.00
CA ALA A 485 10.42 15.96 3.24
C ALA A 485 9.96 17.23 3.97
N HIS A 486 8.64 17.31 4.22
CA HIS A 486 8.01 18.41 4.95
C HIS A 486 6.81 17.93 5.78
N TRP A 487 6.34 18.75 6.70
CA TRP A 487 5.02 18.59 7.34
C TRP A 487 3.99 19.44 6.60
N TYR A 488 2.82 18.87 6.37
CA TYR A 488 1.59 19.63 6.26
C TYR A 488 1.04 19.86 7.67
N VAL A 489 0.73 21.10 8.01
CA VAL A 489 0.19 21.51 9.31
C VAL A 489 -1.21 22.07 9.08
N PHE A 490 -2.17 21.67 9.90
CA PHE A 490 -3.61 21.95 9.77
C PHE A 490 -4.13 22.60 11.05
N TRP A 491 -5.15 23.47 10.97
CA TRP A 491 -5.77 24.11 12.12
C TRP A 491 -7.17 24.66 11.79
N ALA A 492 -7.97 24.96 12.80
CA ALA A 492 -9.23 25.68 12.68
C ALA A 492 -9.03 27.21 12.77
N SER A 493 -9.75 27.96 11.92
CA SER A 493 -9.76 29.43 11.90
C SER A 493 -11.06 29.95 11.29
N ARG A 494 -11.50 31.14 11.70
CA ARG A 494 -12.41 32.02 10.93
C ARG A 494 -11.69 33.27 10.45
N HIS A 495 -12.23 33.93 9.43
CA HIS A 495 -11.63 35.12 8.82
C HIS A 495 -12.62 36.27 8.70
N TYR A 496 -12.09 37.49 8.71
CA TYR A 496 -12.80 38.75 8.53
C TYR A 496 -12.48 39.36 7.16
N ARG A 497 -13.22 40.41 6.80
CA ARG A 497 -12.88 41.22 5.61
C ARG A 497 -11.55 41.95 5.89
N SER A 498 -10.68 42.05 4.89
CA SER A 498 -9.42 42.80 5.01
C SER A 498 -9.59 44.29 5.35
N THR A 499 -10.78 44.86 5.13
CA THR A 499 -11.14 46.23 5.52
C THR A 499 -11.63 46.35 6.97
N ASP A 500 -11.96 45.24 7.64
CA ASP A 500 -12.44 45.20 9.03
C ASP A 500 -11.28 44.83 9.96
N THR A 501 -10.27 45.69 10.02
CA THR A 501 -9.02 45.46 10.80
C THR A 501 -9.23 45.38 12.32
N ALA A 502 -10.42 45.74 12.80
CA ALA A 502 -10.84 45.58 14.19
C ALA A 502 -11.65 44.28 14.43
N HIS A 503 -11.89 43.48 13.39
CA HIS A 503 -12.68 42.24 13.41
C HIS A 503 -14.08 42.42 14.04
N THR A 504 -14.69 43.58 13.79
CA THR A 504 -15.96 43.99 14.42
C THR A 504 -17.20 43.52 13.68
N GLY A 505 -17.09 43.16 12.41
CA GLY A 505 -18.17 42.66 11.57
C GLY A 505 -18.39 41.14 11.67
N THR A 506 -19.06 40.62 10.64
CA THR A 506 -19.36 39.19 10.49
C THR A 506 -18.12 38.44 9.98
N ALA A 507 -17.68 37.43 10.73
CA ALA A 507 -16.67 36.48 10.29
C ALA A 507 -17.24 35.51 9.24
N THR A 508 -16.37 34.81 8.52
CA THR A 508 -16.78 33.56 7.85
C THR A 508 -17.05 32.45 8.87
N LEU A 509 -17.67 31.36 8.43
CA LEU A 509 -17.66 30.12 9.22
C LEU A 509 -16.23 29.66 9.52
N ASP A 510 -16.07 28.93 10.62
CA ASP A 510 -14.83 28.23 10.94
C ASP A 510 -14.54 27.17 9.87
N ARG A 511 -13.27 27.10 9.48
CA ARG A 511 -12.79 26.23 8.41
C ARG A 511 -11.45 25.62 8.80
N ILE A 512 -11.14 24.47 8.22
CA ILE A 512 -9.81 23.89 8.35
C ILE A 512 -8.89 24.54 7.32
N ARG A 513 -7.81 25.11 7.84
CA ARG A 513 -6.71 25.74 7.12
C ARG A 513 -5.51 24.78 7.07
N TYR A 514 -4.57 25.02 6.16
CA TYR A 514 -3.29 24.32 6.16
C TYR A 514 -2.13 25.18 5.64
N THR A 515 -0.92 24.75 5.97
CA THR A 515 0.34 25.19 5.35
C THR A 515 1.33 24.02 5.28
N ALA A 516 2.47 24.22 4.62
CA ALA A 516 3.63 23.33 4.65
C ALA A 516 4.84 23.97 5.35
N THR A 517 5.63 23.18 6.08
CA THR A 517 6.90 23.58 6.73
C THR A 517 7.91 22.44 6.78
N LYS A 518 9.21 22.75 6.75
CA LYS A 518 10.29 21.75 6.91
C LYS A 518 10.92 21.72 8.30
N ASP A 519 10.57 22.68 9.16
CA ASP A 519 11.33 22.97 10.39
C ASP A 519 10.49 23.58 11.52
N PHE A 520 9.20 23.87 11.28
CA PHE A 520 8.33 24.68 12.14
C PHE A 520 8.91 26.06 12.49
N VAL A 521 9.75 26.60 11.60
CA VAL A 521 10.29 27.97 11.65
C VAL A 521 9.79 28.76 10.44
N THR A 522 9.88 28.16 9.26
CA THR A 522 9.48 28.75 7.98
C THR A 522 8.25 28.01 7.44
N PHE A 523 7.21 28.75 7.11
CA PHE A 523 5.93 28.22 6.64
C PHE A 523 5.58 28.80 5.27
N SER A 524 4.91 28.01 4.42
CA SER A 524 4.28 28.56 3.21
C SER A 524 3.10 29.47 3.56
N PRO A 525 2.57 30.27 2.61
CA PRO A 525 1.29 30.97 2.82
C PRO A 525 0.15 29.98 3.08
N ALA A 526 -0.63 30.23 4.14
CA ALA A 526 -1.75 29.38 4.52
C ALA A 526 -2.89 29.39 3.49
N ARG A 527 -3.60 28.26 3.39
CA ARG A 527 -4.67 28.01 2.41
C ARG A 527 -5.85 27.27 3.06
N ASP A 528 -7.01 27.31 2.42
CA ASP A 528 -8.14 26.47 2.82
C ASP A 528 -7.83 24.99 2.53
N TYR A 529 -8.05 24.14 3.54
CA TYR A 529 -8.04 22.69 3.40
C TYR A 529 -9.46 22.14 3.24
N VAL A 530 -10.36 22.52 4.16
CA VAL A 530 -11.80 22.25 4.09
C VAL A 530 -12.57 23.47 4.59
N ALA A 531 -13.32 24.10 3.68
CA ALA A 531 -14.18 25.23 3.97
C ALA A 531 -15.57 24.94 3.36
N LEU A 532 -16.49 24.42 4.16
CA LEU A 532 -17.87 24.18 3.74
C LEU A 532 -18.66 25.48 3.78
N ALA A 533 -19.65 25.62 2.89
CA ALA A 533 -20.40 26.87 2.73
C ALA A 533 -21.43 27.12 3.85
N ASP A 534 -21.88 26.05 4.52
CA ASP A 534 -23.00 26.02 5.47
C ASP A 534 -22.63 25.45 6.84
N THR A 535 -21.45 24.84 6.96
CA THR A 535 -21.04 24.02 8.11
C THR A 535 -19.70 24.53 8.68
N PRO A 536 -19.67 25.09 9.90
CA PRO A 536 -18.44 25.43 10.58
C PRO A 536 -17.72 24.17 11.08
N LEU A 537 -16.40 24.12 10.89
CA LEU A 537 -15.56 22.95 11.14
C LEU A 537 -14.36 23.29 12.01
N ILE A 538 -14.13 22.47 13.04
CA ILE A 538 -12.92 22.50 13.88
C ILE A 538 -12.37 21.08 14.11
N ASP A 539 -11.28 20.98 14.88
CA ASP A 539 -10.72 19.75 15.43
C ASP A 539 -10.48 18.63 14.41
N GLN A 540 -9.53 18.88 13.51
CA GLN A 540 -9.20 17.97 12.42
C GLN A 540 -8.03 17.04 12.75
N GLU A 541 -8.29 15.73 12.72
CA GLU A 541 -7.30 14.66 12.93
C GLU A 541 -7.19 13.72 11.71
N PHE A 542 -6.02 13.09 11.53
CA PHE A 542 -5.75 12.08 10.52
C PHE A 542 -5.30 10.75 11.13
N GLN A 543 -5.85 9.65 10.64
CA GLN A 543 -5.36 8.30 10.92
C GLN A 543 -4.80 7.69 9.63
N TYR A 544 -3.49 7.40 9.60
CA TYR A 544 -2.87 6.65 8.50
C TYR A 544 -3.33 5.18 8.51
N LEU A 545 -3.74 4.64 7.37
CA LEU A 545 -4.35 3.31 7.27
C LEU A 545 -3.36 2.21 6.83
N GLY A 546 -2.05 2.45 6.94
CA GLY A 546 -1.02 1.44 6.66
C GLY A 546 -0.77 1.16 5.18
N SER A 547 -1.25 2.01 4.27
CA SER A 547 -0.93 1.98 2.84
C SER A 547 -0.72 3.41 2.31
N PRO A 548 0.21 3.64 1.38
CA PRO A 548 0.46 4.97 0.82
C PRO A 548 -0.83 5.66 0.38
N GLY A 549 -0.98 6.93 0.73
CA GLY A 549 -2.19 7.71 0.44
C GLY A 549 -3.46 7.32 1.20
N ALA A 550 -3.49 6.21 1.96
CA ALA A 550 -4.68 5.75 2.66
C ALA A 550 -4.78 6.40 4.06
N TYR A 551 -5.83 7.20 4.25
CA TYR A 551 -6.11 7.91 5.50
C TYR A 551 -7.60 7.85 5.84
N ALA A 552 -7.92 7.79 7.13
CA ALA A 552 -9.17 8.34 7.65
C ALA A 552 -8.90 9.76 8.16
N ARG A 553 -9.92 10.63 8.11
CA ARG A 553 -9.90 11.91 8.81
C ARG A 553 -11.17 12.09 9.62
N PHE A 554 -11.03 12.84 10.72
CA PHE A 554 -12.10 13.18 11.63
C PHE A 554 -12.20 14.70 11.71
N LEU A 555 -13.42 15.23 11.71
CA LEU A 555 -13.69 16.67 11.85
C LEU A 555 -14.92 16.87 12.75
N LYS A 556 -14.91 17.89 13.60
CA LYS A 556 -16.08 18.30 14.38
C LYS A 556 -16.96 19.23 13.54
N ASN A 557 -18.26 18.96 13.51
CA ASN A 557 -19.29 19.87 13.01
C ASN A 557 -19.80 20.73 14.18
N GLU A 558 -19.55 22.04 14.16
CA GLU A 558 -19.98 22.98 15.20
C GLU A 558 -21.49 23.25 15.19
N THR A 559 -22.22 22.92 14.11
CA THR A 559 -23.69 23.03 14.07
C THR A 559 -24.38 21.94 14.90
N THR A 560 -23.78 20.75 15.00
CA THR A 560 -24.34 19.62 15.79
C THR A 560 -23.51 19.27 17.04
N ASN A 561 -22.31 19.86 17.17
CA ASN A 561 -21.29 19.52 18.16
C ASN A 561 -20.90 18.03 18.14
N GLN A 562 -20.79 17.43 16.95
CA GLN A 562 -20.46 16.02 16.77
C GLN A 562 -19.30 15.84 15.78
N VAL A 563 -18.44 14.86 16.06
CA VAL A 563 -17.36 14.44 15.16
C VAL A 563 -17.88 13.49 14.09
N TYR A 564 -17.45 13.73 12.85
CA TYR A 564 -17.73 12.88 11.71
C TYR A 564 -16.45 12.32 11.07
N GLN A 565 -16.60 11.26 10.28
CA GLN A 565 -15.48 10.55 9.66
C GLN A 565 -15.56 10.55 8.12
N GLU A 566 -14.40 10.65 7.49
CA GLU A 566 -14.19 10.42 6.06
C GLU A 566 -12.97 9.53 5.85
N VAL A 567 -12.88 8.88 4.67
CA VAL A 567 -11.74 8.05 4.28
C VAL A 567 -11.29 8.33 2.86
N THR A 568 -10.00 8.15 2.59
CA THR A 568 -9.39 8.28 1.25
C THR A 568 -8.32 7.21 1.03
N ALA A 569 -7.98 6.99 -0.24
CA ALA A 569 -6.80 6.24 -0.69
C ALA A 569 -5.83 7.13 -1.50
N ASN A 570 -6.14 8.43 -1.64
CA ASN A 570 -5.52 9.33 -2.63
C ASN A 570 -4.63 10.41 -1.97
N GLY A 571 -4.19 10.19 -0.74
CA GLY A 571 -3.43 11.15 0.06
C GLY A 571 -4.30 12.20 0.73
N VAL A 572 -3.73 13.01 1.63
CA VAL A 572 -4.50 13.96 2.44
C VAL A 572 -5.21 15.05 1.61
N PHE A 573 -4.71 15.37 0.41
CA PHE A 573 -5.35 16.29 -0.56
C PHE A 573 -6.19 15.56 -1.64
N GLY A 574 -6.37 14.25 -1.51
CA GLY A 574 -7.17 13.46 -2.44
C GLY A 574 -8.68 13.58 -2.23
N THR A 575 -9.45 12.87 -3.05
CA THR A 575 -10.91 12.76 -2.90
C THR A 575 -11.25 11.99 -1.62
N TRP A 576 -12.18 12.52 -0.83
CA TRP A 576 -12.65 11.91 0.41
C TRP A 576 -14.04 11.28 0.25
N ARG A 577 -14.21 10.07 0.79
CA ARG A 577 -15.51 9.40 0.90
C ARG A 577 -16.06 9.62 2.31
N ARG A 578 -17.24 10.23 2.40
CA ARG A 578 -17.97 10.42 3.65
C ARG A 578 -18.46 9.08 4.20
N ILE A 579 -18.18 8.80 5.47
CA ILE A 579 -18.91 7.76 6.21
C ILE A 579 -20.26 8.35 6.61
N PRO A 580 -21.41 7.69 6.34
CA PRO A 580 -22.73 8.22 6.70
C PRO A 580 -22.87 8.49 8.21
N GLY A 581 -23.48 9.63 8.57
CA GLY A 581 -23.72 10.01 9.96
C GLY A 581 -22.52 10.62 10.69
N TYR A 582 -22.51 10.47 12.01
CA TYR A 582 -21.46 10.90 12.93
C TYR A 582 -20.80 9.67 13.58
N VAL A 583 -19.58 9.83 14.07
CA VAL A 583 -18.82 8.77 14.75
C VAL A 583 -19.58 8.24 15.96
N ARG A 584 -20.24 9.16 16.70
CA ARG A 584 -21.02 8.92 17.91
C ARG A 584 -22.29 9.76 17.88
N ASN A 585 -23.36 9.25 18.50
CA ASN A 585 -24.64 9.96 18.61
C ASN A 585 -24.64 10.94 19.79
N GLU A 586 -23.76 10.73 20.76
CA GLU A 586 -23.53 11.63 21.88
C GLU A 586 -23.00 12.99 21.39
N SER A 587 -23.49 14.06 22.01
CA SER A 587 -23.09 15.45 21.78
C SER A 587 -23.06 16.18 23.14
N PRO A 588 -22.07 17.05 23.41
CA PRO A 588 -20.95 17.38 22.53
C PRO A 588 -19.91 16.26 22.43
N ARG A 589 -19.24 16.17 21.28
CA ARG A 589 -17.99 15.42 21.08
C ARG A 589 -17.03 16.24 20.23
N GLU A 590 -15.78 16.37 20.67
CA GLU A 590 -14.73 17.14 20.02
C GLU A 590 -13.36 16.47 20.09
N GLY A 591 -12.32 17.15 19.60
CA GLY A 591 -10.92 16.79 19.75
C GLY A 591 -10.53 15.34 19.42
N PRO A 592 -10.86 14.81 18.22
CA PRO A 592 -10.56 13.43 17.88
C PRO A 592 -9.06 13.15 17.94
N ALA A 593 -8.65 12.13 18.70
CA ALA A 593 -7.28 11.60 18.64
C ALA A 593 -7.34 10.11 18.29
N SER A 594 -6.98 9.77 17.05
CA SER A 594 -7.07 8.41 16.53
C SER A 594 -5.71 7.73 16.46
N PHE A 595 -5.68 6.43 16.76
CA PHE A 595 -4.47 5.62 16.67
C PHE A 595 -4.80 4.15 16.34
N ALA A 596 -3.88 3.45 15.67
CA ALA A 596 -4.01 2.02 15.40
C ALA A 596 -3.58 1.17 16.62
N ASP A 597 -4.19 -0.01 16.78
CA ASP A 597 -3.75 -0.97 17.79
C ASP A 597 -2.43 -1.65 17.40
N ASN A 598 -1.46 -1.67 18.31
CA ASN A 598 -0.13 -2.23 18.09
C ASN A 598 -0.13 -3.77 18.06
N LYS A 599 -1.12 -4.40 18.70
CA LYS A 599 -1.22 -5.87 18.85
C LYS A 599 -2.26 -6.48 17.92
N THR A 600 -3.33 -5.76 17.61
CA THR A 600 -4.46 -6.26 16.80
C THR A 600 -4.57 -5.47 15.49
N PRO A 601 -3.99 -5.97 14.38
CA PRO A 601 -4.13 -5.35 13.07
C PRO A 601 -5.61 -5.13 12.69
N GLY A 602 -5.93 -3.94 12.18
CA GLY A 602 -7.29 -3.56 11.80
C GLY A 602 -8.16 -3.02 12.95
N LEU A 603 -7.74 -3.18 14.21
CA LEU A 603 -8.35 -2.46 15.33
C LEU A 603 -7.79 -1.03 15.40
N TYR A 604 -8.70 -0.06 15.48
CA TYR A 604 -8.39 1.35 15.64
C TYR A 604 -9.08 1.89 16.88
N HIS A 605 -8.41 2.81 17.55
CA HIS A 605 -8.89 3.54 18.72
C HIS A 605 -9.12 5.00 18.34
N LEU A 606 -10.03 5.65 19.07
CA LEU A 606 -10.36 7.06 18.92
C LEU A 606 -10.75 7.62 20.29
N LEU A 607 -10.03 8.64 20.75
CA LEU A 607 -10.44 9.45 21.90
C LEU A 607 -11.31 10.60 21.38
N LEU A 608 -12.39 10.92 22.09
CA LEU A 608 -13.21 12.10 21.84
C LEU A 608 -13.44 12.85 23.16
N ASP A 609 -13.27 14.17 23.15
CA ASP A 609 -13.47 15.04 24.31
C ASP A 609 -14.97 15.37 24.44
N ASP A 610 -15.52 15.25 25.65
CA ASP A 610 -16.92 15.55 25.97
C ASP A 610 -17.13 16.92 26.62
N TYR A 611 -16.18 17.82 26.40
CA TYR A 611 -15.94 19.10 27.08
C TYR A 611 -15.42 18.97 28.51
N THR A 612 -15.53 17.80 29.16
CA THR A 612 -14.97 17.54 30.49
C THR A 612 -13.70 16.69 30.42
N GLN A 613 -13.69 15.65 29.58
CA GLN A 613 -12.59 14.71 29.44
C GLN A 613 -12.65 13.88 28.15
N TYR A 614 -11.54 13.20 27.84
CA TYR A 614 -11.47 12.16 26.83
C TYR A 614 -12.20 10.88 27.21
N VAL A 615 -13.09 10.46 26.32
CA VAL A 615 -13.78 9.17 26.33
C VAL A 615 -13.21 8.30 25.21
N PRO A 616 -12.70 7.09 25.51
CA PRO A 616 -12.10 6.20 24.51
C PRO A 616 -13.16 5.36 23.79
N PHE A 617 -13.00 5.23 22.47
CA PHE A 617 -13.79 4.38 21.57
C PHE A 617 -12.86 3.50 20.73
N GLN A 618 -13.40 2.41 20.18
CA GLN A 618 -12.68 1.51 19.28
C GLN A 618 -13.56 0.99 18.13
N THR A 619 -12.93 0.59 17.01
CA THR A 619 -13.59 -0.12 15.91
C THR A 619 -12.62 -1.05 15.19
N SER A 620 -13.10 -2.22 14.75
CA SER A 620 -12.32 -3.21 13.98
C SER A 620 -12.40 -3.03 12.45
N ASN A 621 -13.15 -2.03 11.97
CA ASN A 621 -13.26 -1.72 10.55
C ASN A 621 -13.42 -0.22 10.31
N ILE A 622 -12.32 0.53 10.31
CA ILE A 622 -12.35 1.98 10.08
C ILE A 622 -12.86 2.39 8.68
N GLN A 623 -12.93 1.48 7.70
CA GLN A 623 -13.51 1.77 6.37
C GLN A 623 -15.05 1.75 6.38
N SER A 624 -15.67 1.03 7.32
CA SER A 624 -17.12 0.97 7.55
C SER A 624 -17.38 0.80 9.05
N PRO A 625 -17.14 1.86 9.84
CA PRO A 625 -16.96 1.75 11.28
C PRO A 625 -18.26 1.50 12.03
N SER A 626 -18.15 0.65 13.05
CA SER A 626 -19.04 0.66 14.22
C SER A 626 -18.16 1.03 15.41
N TRP A 627 -18.17 2.31 15.79
CA TRP A 627 -17.41 2.81 16.94
C TRP A 627 -18.13 2.42 18.23
N GLN A 628 -17.44 1.71 19.12
CA GLN A 628 -17.98 1.26 20.42
C GLN A 628 -17.17 1.89 21.56
N ALA A 629 -17.82 2.17 22.68
CA ALA A 629 -17.13 2.69 23.86
C ALA A 629 -16.14 1.64 24.41
N SER A 630 -14.92 2.06 24.72
CA SER A 630 -13.88 1.23 25.31
C SER A 630 -13.96 1.27 26.84
N SER A 631 -13.39 0.28 27.52
CA SER A 631 -13.30 0.30 28.99
C SER A 631 -12.43 1.48 29.47
N THR A 632 -12.97 2.27 30.39
CA THR A 632 -12.27 3.39 31.05
C THR A 632 -11.57 2.99 32.35
N SER A 633 -11.67 1.72 32.79
CA SER A 633 -11.22 1.29 34.12
C SER A 633 -9.73 1.51 34.41
N GLY A 634 -8.89 1.61 33.39
CA GLY A 634 -7.47 1.96 33.51
C GLY A 634 -7.09 3.31 32.89
N PHE A 635 -8.06 4.05 32.34
CA PHE A 635 -7.84 5.27 31.57
C PHE A 635 -7.88 6.51 32.50
N PRO A 636 -6.94 7.48 32.38
CA PRO A 636 -6.95 8.66 33.23
C PRO A 636 -8.18 9.55 32.98
N ALA A 637 -8.80 10.05 34.04
CA ALA A 637 -9.88 11.03 33.96
C ALA A 637 -9.35 12.45 33.71
N GLY A 638 -10.17 13.31 33.13
CA GLY A 638 -9.87 14.75 32.97
C GLY A 638 -8.81 15.12 31.92
N LEU A 639 -8.38 14.18 31.06
CA LEU A 639 -7.53 14.50 29.90
C LEU A 639 -8.34 15.25 28.86
N LYS A 640 -7.79 16.31 28.26
CA LYS A 640 -8.44 17.11 27.22
C LYS A 640 -7.84 16.84 25.83
N HIS A 641 -8.38 17.48 24.79
CA HIS A 641 -7.88 17.44 23.41
C HIS A 641 -6.34 17.42 23.30
N GLY A 642 -5.80 16.43 22.60
CA GLY A 642 -4.39 16.25 22.29
C GLY A 642 -4.19 15.17 21.23
N SER A 643 -3.07 14.44 21.27
CA SER A 643 -2.73 13.39 20.29
C SER A 643 -2.21 12.11 20.94
N VAL A 644 -2.35 10.96 20.26
CA VAL A 644 -1.79 9.67 20.70
C VAL A 644 -0.71 9.18 19.73
N THR A 645 0.52 9.03 20.22
CA THR A 645 1.68 8.62 19.41
C THR A 645 2.16 7.23 19.81
N PRO A 646 2.27 6.25 18.89
CA PRO A 646 2.84 4.95 19.20
C PRO A 646 4.37 5.03 19.37
N LEU A 647 4.92 4.23 20.28
CA LEU A 647 6.30 4.32 20.75
C LEU A 647 7.08 3.01 20.54
N THR A 648 8.28 3.10 19.99
CA THR A 648 9.26 2.01 20.00
C THR A 648 9.79 1.77 21.41
N GLN A 649 10.43 0.61 21.64
CA GLN A 649 11.04 0.29 22.93
C GLN A 649 12.00 1.39 23.42
N LYS A 650 12.89 1.86 22.55
CA LYS A 650 13.88 2.91 22.87
C LYS A 650 13.23 4.22 23.35
N GLU A 651 12.13 4.62 22.72
CA GLU A 651 11.40 5.85 23.06
C GLU A 651 10.60 5.68 24.36
N TRP A 652 9.97 4.52 24.54
CA TRP A 652 9.26 4.17 25.77
C TRP A 652 10.21 4.14 26.98
N ASP A 653 11.40 3.55 26.83
CA ASP A 653 12.44 3.53 27.86
C ASP A 653 12.98 4.94 28.16
N ALA A 654 13.25 5.75 27.12
CA ALA A 654 13.70 7.12 27.27
C ALA A 654 12.69 7.98 28.05
N LEU A 655 11.40 7.87 27.73
CA LEU A 655 10.33 8.59 28.42
C LEU A 655 10.22 8.19 29.90
N ASN A 656 10.23 6.88 30.23
CA ASN A 656 10.21 6.42 31.63
C ASN A 656 11.44 6.91 32.42
N SER A 657 12.61 6.90 31.79
CA SER A 657 13.88 7.31 32.41
C SER A 657 13.92 8.82 32.66
N ARG A 658 13.51 9.63 31.67
CA ARG A 658 13.53 11.10 31.77
C ARG A 658 12.41 11.65 32.65
N PHE A 659 11.23 11.05 32.58
CA PHE A 659 9.99 11.52 33.18
C PHE A 659 9.30 10.39 33.96
N PRO A 660 9.88 9.90 35.07
CA PRO A 660 9.26 8.84 35.87
C PRO A 660 7.86 9.24 36.34
N ALA A 661 6.97 8.26 36.44
CA ALA A 661 5.58 8.45 36.87
C ALA A 661 5.47 8.92 38.34
#